data_AF-F2USQ7-F1
#
_entry.id   AF-F2USQ7-F1
#
_cell.length_a   1.000
_cell.length_b   1.000
_cell.length_c   1.000
_cell.angle_alpha   90.00
_cell.angle_beta   90.00
_cell.angle_gamma   90.00
#
_symmetry.space_group_name_H-M   'P 1'
#
loop_
_entity.id
_entity.type
_entity.pdbx_description
1 polymer ?
#
loop_
_entity_poly.entity_id
_entity_poly.type
_entity_poly.pdbx_seq_one_letter_code
_entity_poly.pdbx_strand_id
1 'polypeptide(L)'
;MNDGAAWALVAETLVLEAEQAAKNKGTGVFGGQLDSKPQECPPRDVARAYFNLMLTCRELYHDLPWAMPKWCLSTVFTKSTNVWNRQSRTTEHWVDVFQRDLLVPAHAATTSAMMALAMAMQTTALPLQEDDTAHVVVWLENRFLAYCWLGVAWKSTCTFLRSRLQSPPQTQSFWHRFARSGHVTYTSLEDVESWAADVNQALDASEHDSSVHGADARKQEGGTSTSTDAGGTSTRSAQPQHSQKQQQHVGDRVTVTAAFAPALFSLTAEFMCQGDADRWHELRTSLLANSRGVDVNLVIQSPLESLSACHIDFLDIQSTEIGHVTIHDVKRVTWCARNQRTLRGDIQHMQRFELSDSTSISDLGMLNAGIPEIRLARLYGRSLDLSPLLGVEKLDIVGAHLSGDDAVVTAAQHLSLRQVQLQNDKLDGTRITLSHMLEVPRLLHLPNATHIELRLRSKVKTFTCPTRVDRIVIADETPFTMPQLPDFVHANVLALKLFRRVLSREFLVDLGRRTDKLVLKDCVRNVSALNGIPDHVHVCVDGVNVDGPVPPCVKELHGLVKGELHCEWIGPAVQSLTLHGRFQYPMHGIHLLSDRQYLRLTSCTLDQDIARCHRASLHSCCGRVGFTSIGTLLLDELTVRAAPAQHVPIIAPSNVVSDGPGSLSITGCREVFNCHLHKCAILEFDCFQGIQRLVLQSCAFDNMHGLSDIGCVVLRNCYSTNYHWRWPDVSLVNRF
;
A
#
# COMPACT_ATOMS: atom_id res chain seq x y z
N MET A 1 12.18 -35.37 7.52
CA MET A 1 11.83 -34.16 8.30
C MET A 1 11.04 -33.27 7.35
N ASN A 2 9.86 -32.78 7.76
CA ASN A 2 8.95 -32.03 6.88
C ASN A 2 9.50 -30.62 6.60
N ASP A 3 10.28 -30.47 5.53
CA ASP A 3 11.00 -29.23 5.19
C ASP A 3 10.08 -28.05 4.82
N GLY A 4 8.85 -28.30 4.33
CA GLY A 4 7.92 -27.24 3.93
C GLY A 4 7.51 -26.27 5.06
N ALA A 5 7.38 -26.75 6.30
CA ALA A 5 7.01 -25.92 7.44
C ALA A 5 8.16 -25.01 7.92
N ALA A 6 9.41 -25.48 7.81
CA ALA A 6 10.58 -24.68 8.13
C ALA A 6 10.78 -23.54 7.13
N TRP A 7 10.58 -23.83 5.83
CA TRP A 7 10.62 -22.80 4.79
C TRP A 7 9.45 -21.81 4.86
N ALA A 8 8.28 -22.23 5.35
CA ALA A 8 7.16 -21.33 5.61
C ALA A 8 7.50 -20.29 6.69
N LEU A 9 8.18 -20.68 7.78
CA LEU A 9 8.64 -19.73 8.82
C LEU A 9 9.62 -18.70 8.26
N VAL A 10 10.53 -19.13 7.39
CA VAL A 10 11.47 -18.22 6.70
C VAL A 10 10.72 -17.26 5.77
N ALA A 11 9.77 -17.77 4.98
CA ALA A 11 8.94 -16.97 4.09
C ALA A 11 8.02 -15.99 4.85
N GLU A 12 7.45 -16.40 5.97
CA GLU A 12 6.62 -15.57 6.84
C GLU A 12 7.43 -14.42 7.44
N THR A 13 8.66 -14.71 7.91
CA THR A 13 9.59 -13.68 8.41
C THR A 13 9.89 -12.63 7.34
N LEU A 14 10.17 -13.06 6.10
CA LEU A 14 10.40 -12.15 4.97
C LEU A 14 9.20 -11.25 4.65
N VAL A 15 7.97 -11.77 4.78
CA VAL A 15 6.73 -11.00 4.55
C VAL A 15 6.47 -10.02 5.69
N LEU A 16 6.60 -10.46 6.95
CA LEU A 16 6.37 -9.64 8.14
C LEU A 16 7.40 -8.50 8.28
N GLU A 17 8.67 -8.77 8.02
CA GLU A 17 9.73 -7.74 8.05
C GLU A 17 9.49 -6.66 6.99
N ALA A 18 9.00 -7.03 5.81
CA ALA A 18 8.66 -6.09 4.75
C ALA A 18 7.46 -5.21 5.12
N GLU A 19 6.44 -5.78 5.77
CA GLU A 19 5.30 -5.03 6.28
C GLU A 19 5.69 -4.07 7.41
N GLN A 20 6.56 -4.50 8.33
CA GLN A 20 7.11 -3.63 9.37
C GLN A 20 7.98 -2.51 8.79
N ALA A 21 8.82 -2.79 7.80
CA ALA A 21 9.60 -1.78 7.09
C ALA A 21 8.70 -0.76 6.35
N ALA A 22 7.57 -1.20 5.80
CA ALA A 22 6.57 -0.32 5.18
C ALA A 22 5.83 0.54 6.22
N LYS A 23 5.44 -0.03 7.37
CA LYS A 23 4.81 0.71 8.48
C LYS A 23 5.75 1.74 9.10
N ASN A 24 7.04 1.40 9.26
CA ASN A 24 8.06 2.29 9.82
C ASN A 24 8.48 3.43 8.87
N LYS A 25 8.22 3.31 7.56
CA LYS A 25 8.39 4.44 6.62
C LYS A 25 7.35 5.55 6.83
N GLY A 26 6.21 5.25 7.45
CA GLY A 26 5.22 6.25 7.87
C GLY A 26 5.63 7.07 9.10
N THR A 27 6.64 6.62 9.84
CA THR A 27 7.18 7.29 11.03
C THR A 27 8.51 8.01 10.78
N GLY A 28 8.97 8.08 9.51
CA GLY A 28 10.14 8.86 9.13
C GLY A 28 9.91 10.36 9.36
N VAL A 29 10.54 10.91 10.40
CA VAL A 29 10.34 12.29 10.89
C VAL A 29 10.73 13.38 9.87
N PHE A 30 11.47 13.02 8.81
CA PHE A 30 11.89 13.92 7.73
C PHE A 30 11.55 13.39 6.33
N GLY A 31 10.26 13.25 6.02
CA GLY A 31 9.77 13.17 4.64
C GLY A 31 9.57 14.56 4.04
N GLY A 32 10.62 15.14 3.46
CA GLY A 32 10.54 16.35 2.64
C GLY A 32 10.17 15.98 1.20
N GLN A 33 9.06 16.54 0.71
CA GLN A 33 8.61 16.46 -0.67
C GLN A 33 9.46 17.41 -1.53
N LEU A 34 10.23 16.87 -2.49
CA LEU A 34 10.66 17.53 -3.73
C LEU A 34 11.03 16.44 -4.75
N ASP A 35 10.22 16.36 -5.81
CA ASP A 35 10.44 15.76 -7.13
C ASP A 35 11.44 14.61 -7.27
N SER A 36 11.07 13.46 -6.72
CA SER A 36 11.25 12.18 -7.41
C SER A 36 10.09 11.27 -6.98
N LYS A 37 9.46 10.60 -7.95
CA LYS A 37 8.35 9.67 -7.68
C LYS A 37 8.74 8.75 -6.51
N PRO A 38 7.87 8.55 -5.50
CA PRO A 38 8.17 7.61 -4.43
C PRO A 38 8.43 6.24 -5.07
N GLN A 39 9.64 5.71 -4.87
CA GLN A 39 9.97 4.34 -5.27
C GLN A 39 9.21 3.39 -4.31
N GLU A 40 7.94 3.17 -4.61
CA GLU A 40 7.14 2.08 -4.10
C GLU A 40 7.80 0.77 -4.51
N CYS A 41 8.52 0.06 -3.62
CA CYS A 41 8.90 -1.34 -3.89
C CYS A 41 9.35 -2.25 -2.72
N PRO A 42 9.06 -2.03 -1.41
CA PRO A 42 9.24 -3.11 -0.45
C PRO A 42 8.39 -4.38 -0.73
N PRO A 43 7.09 -4.29 -1.10
CA PRO A 43 6.24 -5.50 -1.26
C PRO A 43 6.62 -6.35 -2.48
N ARG A 44 7.10 -5.70 -3.56
CA ARG A 44 7.33 -6.37 -4.85
C ARG A 44 8.58 -7.23 -4.84
N ASP A 45 9.66 -6.78 -4.19
CA ASP A 45 10.89 -7.56 -4.07
C ASP A 45 10.70 -8.79 -3.17
N VAL A 46 9.83 -8.69 -2.15
CA VAL A 46 9.48 -9.80 -1.25
C VAL A 46 8.63 -10.84 -1.95
N ALA A 47 7.60 -10.43 -2.70
CA ALA A 47 6.83 -11.36 -3.52
C ALA A 47 7.70 -12.07 -4.56
N ARG A 48 8.65 -11.36 -5.17
CA ARG A 48 9.60 -11.95 -6.11
C ARG A 48 10.50 -12.98 -5.43
N ALA A 49 11.03 -12.67 -4.25
CA ALA A 49 11.83 -13.61 -3.47
C ALA A 49 11.03 -14.86 -3.09
N TYR A 50 9.77 -14.68 -2.68
CA TYR A 50 8.84 -15.77 -2.39
C TYR A 50 8.60 -16.67 -3.61
N PHE A 51 8.29 -16.09 -4.78
CA PHE A 51 8.07 -16.87 -6.00
C PHE A 51 9.35 -17.57 -6.47
N ASN A 52 10.51 -16.94 -6.34
CA ASN A 52 11.78 -17.60 -6.62
C ASN A 52 11.98 -18.82 -5.72
N LEU A 53 11.72 -18.68 -4.40
CA LEU A 53 11.79 -19.79 -3.46
C LEU A 53 10.80 -20.91 -3.81
N MET A 54 9.55 -20.57 -4.11
CA MET A 54 8.52 -21.52 -4.55
C MET A 54 8.96 -22.29 -5.80
N LEU A 55 9.75 -21.69 -6.70
CA LEU A 55 10.22 -22.30 -7.94
C LEU A 55 11.56 -23.04 -7.81
N THR A 56 12.17 -23.11 -6.61
CA THR A 56 13.47 -23.78 -6.40
C THR A 56 13.40 -25.30 -6.51
N CYS A 57 12.33 -25.92 -6.02
CA CYS A 57 12.15 -27.37 -6.08
C CYS A 57 10.67 -27.76 -6.09
N ARG A 58 10.40 -29.03 -6.45
CA ARG A 58 9.03 -29.56 -6.58
C ARG A 58 8.24 -29.52 -5.27
N GLU A 59 8.86 -29.83 -4.14
CA GLU A 59 8.20 -29.84 -2.83
C GLU A 59 7.76 -28.44 -2.41
N LEU A 60 8.66 -27.45 -2.51
CA LEU A 60 8.34 -26.05 -2.22
C LEU A 60 7.32 -25.47 -3.20
N TYR A 61 7.35 -25.89 -4.45
CA TYR A 61 6.32 -25.51 -5.41
C TYR A 61 4.93 -26.02 -5.01
N HIS A 62 4.86 -27.20 -4.38
CA HIS A 62 3.60 -27.82 -4.00
C HIS A 62 3.05 -27.34 -2.67
N ASP A 63 3.89 -27.27 -1.64
CA ASP A 63 3.48 -27.22 -0.25
C ASP A 63 3.63 -25.82 0.36
N LEU A 64 4.62 -25.04 -0.08
CA LEU A 64 4.90 -23.71 0.47
C LEU A 64 3.68 -22.79 0.42
N PRO A 65 2.90 -22.70 -0.68
CA PRO A 65 1.71 -21.85 -0.71
C PRO A 65 0.68 -22.18 0.37
N TRP A 66 0.51 -23.46 0.70
CA TRP A 66 -0.47 -23.91 1.69
C TRP A 66 0.02 -23.78 3.13
N ALA A 67 1.34 -23.76 3.32
CA ALA A 67 1.96 -23.52 4.62
C ALA A 67 1.96 -22.02 5.02
N MET A 68 1.74 -21.12 4.06
CA MET A 68 1.64 -19.67 4.31
C MET A 68 0.25 -19.26 4.81
N PRO A 69 0.15 -18.18 5.60
CA PRO A 69 -1.13 -17.59 5.95
C PRO A 69 -1.94 -17.21 4.70
N LYS A 70 -3.25 -17.43 4.76
CA LYS A 70 -4.17 -17.09 3.67
C LYS A 70 -4.10 -15.59 3.35
N TRP A 71 -4.02 -15.29 2.05
CA TRP A 71 -3.95 -13.97 1.46
C TRP A 71 -2.71 -13.14 1.84
N CYS A 72 -1.62 -13.79 2.27
CA CYS A 72 -0.40 -13.12 2.74
C CYS A 72 0.30 -12.24 1.69
N LEU A 73 0.05 -12.46 0.38
CA LEU A 73 0.60 -11.63 -0.70
C LEU A 73 -0.44 -10.73 -1.37
N SER A 74 -1.67 -10.67 -0.87
CA SER A 74 -2.76 -9.88 -1.46
C SER A 74 -2.38 -8.40 -1.67
N THR A 75 -1.67 -7.81 -0.71
CA THR A 75 -1.21 -6.40 -0.76
C THR A 75 -0.23 -6.11 -1.90
N VAL A 76 0.47 -7.13 -2.41
CA VAL A 76 1.37 -7.02 -3.56
C VAL A 76 0.57 -6.93 -4.86
N PHE A 77 -0.57 -7.63 -4.91
CA PHE A 77 -1.46 -7.66 -6.06
C PHE A 77 -2.41 -6.46 -6.08
N THR A 78 -2.66 -5.78 -4.95
CA THR A 78 -3.43 -4.53 -4.91
C THR A 78 -2.51 -3.31 -5.03
N LYS A 79 -2.61 -2.47 -6.09
CA LYS A 79 -1.87 -1.19 -6.10
C LYS A 79 -2.45 -0.26 -5.02
N SER A 80 -1.60 0.14 -4.06
CA SER A 80 -1.91 1.23 -3.13
C SER A 80 -1.17 2.51 -3.53
N THR A 81 -1.56 3.14 -4.64
CA THR A 81 -1.22 4.53 -4.93
C THR A 81 -2.42 5.41 -4.59
N ASN A 82 -2.55 5.77 -3.31
CA ASN A 82 -3.51 6.73 -2.76
C ASN A 82 -4.95 6.21 -2.57
N VAL A 83 -5.60 6.71 -1.50
CA VAL A 83 -7.00 6.39 -1.11
C VAL A 83 -8.00 6.62 -2.25
N TRP A 84 -7.65 7.47 -3.21
CA TRP A 84 -8.50 7.90 -4.33
C TRP A 84 -8.34 7.08 -5.62
N ASN A 85 -7.40 6.12 -5.69
CA ASN A 85 -7.21 5.33 -6.92
C ASN A 85 -6.65 3.93 -6.62
N ARG A 86 -7.49 3.09 -5.99
CA ARG A 86 -7.22 1.67 -5.75
C ARG A 86 -7.64 0.86 -6.98
N GLN A 87 -6.70 0.56 -7.87
CA GLN A 87 -6.91 -0.46 -8.90
C GLN A 87 -6.23 -1.75 -8.47
N SER A 88 -7.02 -2.82 -8.30
CA SER A 88 -6.48 -4.17 -8.10
C SER A 88 -5.75 -4.62 -9.37
N ARG A 89 -4.53 -5.18 -9.27
CA ARG A 89 -3.89 -5.85 -10.41
C ARG A 89 -4.61 -7.17 -10.61
N THR A 90 -5.54 -7.16 -11.54
CA THR A 90 -6.30 -8.34 -11.91
C THR A 90 -5.54 -9.12 -12.96
N THR A 91 -5.54 -10.44 -12.81
CA THR A 91 -4.91 -11.33 -13.78
C THR A 91 -6.00 -11.87 -14.71
N GLU A 92 -5.89 -11.54 -16.00
CA GLU A 92 -6.80 -12.02 -17.07
C GLU A 92 -6.48 -13.45 -17.49
N HIS A 93 -5.20 -13.82 -17.42
CA HIS A 93 -4.68 -15.10 -17.88
C HIS A 93 -3.82 -15.71 -16.78
N TRP A 94 -4.28 -16.83 -16.21
CA TRP A 94 -3.48 -17.61 -15.26
C TRP A 94 -2.36 -18.39 -15.96
N VAL A 95 -2.44 -18.54 -17.28
CA VAL A 95 -1.65 -19.48 -18.06
C VAL A 95 -0.98 -18.77 -19.23
N ASP A 96 0.34 -18.89 -19.26
CA ASP A 96 1.20 -18.49 -20.36
C ASP A 96 0.90 -19.31 -21.63
N VAL A 97 1.27 -18.81 -22.80
CA VAL A 97 0.93 -19.34 -24.15
C VAL A 97 1.22 -20.85 -24.34
N PHE A 98 2.06 -21.44 -23.47
CA PHE A 98 2.54 -22.82 -23.53
C PHE A 98 1.63 -23.93 -22.99
N GLN A 99 0.51 -23.63 -22.29
CA GLN A 99 -0.40 -24.68 -21.76
C GLN A 99 -1.82 -24.59 -22.33
N ARG A 100 -2.02 -23.80 -23.39
CA ARG A 100 -3.33 -23.59 -24.04
C ARG A 100 -3.92 -24.90 -24.60
N ASP A 101 -3.06 -25.84 -25.00
CA ASP A 101 -3.45 -27.13 -25.57
C ASP A 101 -4.01 -28.12 -24.52
N LEU A 102 -3.81 -27.86 -23.22
CA LEU A 102 -4.32 -28.70 -22.13
C LEU A 102 -5.74 -28.30 -21.67
N LEU A 103 -6.33 -27.25 -22.26
CA LEU A 103 -7.64 -26.71 -21.90
C LEU A 103 -8.79 -27.24 -22.78
N VAL A 104 -8.52 -28.16 -23.70
CA VAL A 104 -9.53 -28.73 -24.61
C VAL A 104 -10.47 -29.65 -23.82
N PRO A 105 -11.81 -29.50 -23.93
CA PRO A 105 -12.75 -30.44 -23.35
C PRO A 105 -12.51 -31.84 -23.93
N ALA A 106 -12.59 -32.87 -23.09
CA ALA A 106 -12.27 -34.27 -23.43
C ALA A 106 -13.04 -34.87 -24.64
N HIS A 107 -13.94 -34.12 -25.27
CA HIS A 107 -14.84 -34.59 -26.32
C HIS A 107 -14.52 -34.01 -27.72
N ALA A 108 -13.54 -33.09 -27.84
CA ALA A 108 -13.12 -32.55 -29.15
C ALA A 108 -11.80 -33.15 -29.68
N ALA A 109 -11.21 -34.11 -28.96
CA ALA A 109 -9.90 -34.68 -29.27
C ALA A 109 -9.92 -35.82 -30.30
N THR A 110 -10.98 -35.98 -31.11
CA THR A 110 -11.07 -37.15 -32.00
C THR A 110 -10.45 -36.97 -33.38
N THR A 111 -9.85 -35.84 -33.77
CA THR A 111 -9.19 -35.83 -35.10
C THR A 111 -8.02 -34.85 -35.24
N SER A 112 -6.87 -35.44 -35.58
CA SER A 112 -5.69 -34.85 -36.24
C SER A 112 -4.60 -34.22 -35.36
N ALA A 113 -4.90 -33.38 -34.36
CA ALA A 113 -3.84 -32.66 -33.63
C ALA A 113 -3.01 -33.53 -32.65
N MET A 114 -3.64 -34.52 -31.98
CA MET A 114 -2.90 -35.46 -31.10
C MET A 114 -1.97 -36.42 -31.87
N MET A 115 -2.28 -36.76 -33.13
CA MET A 115 -1.40 -37.60 -33.94
C MET A 115 -0.12 -36.86 -34.36
N ALA A 116 -0.20 -35.55 -34.63
CA ALA A 116 0.97 -34.75 -35.02
C ALA A 116 1.96 -34.56 -33.86
N LEU A 117 1.47 -34.39 -32.62
CA LEU A 117 2.32 -34.29 -31.44
C LEU A 117 2.89 -35.66 -31.02
N ALA A 118 2.12 -36.74 -31.19
CA ALA A 118 2.58 -38.11 -30.96
C ALA A 118 3.67 -38.55 -31.95
N MET A 119 3.68 -38.05 -33.19
CA MET A 119 4.76 -38.31 -34.15
C MET A 119 6.02 -37.49 -33.88
N ALA A 120 5.90 -36.28 -33.31
CA ALA A 120 7.06 -35.44 -32.97
C ALA A 120 7.83 -35.93 -31.72
N MET A 121 7.22 -36.77 -30.87
CA MET A 121 7.85 -37.37 -29.68
C MET A 121 8.21 -38.85 -29.83
N GLN A 122 8.20 -39.41 -31.05
CA GLN A 122 8.65 -40.78 -31.29
C GLN A 122 10.18 -40.90 -31.31
N THR A 123 10.77 -40.98 -30.12
CA THR A 123 11.83 -41.97 -29.91
C THR A 123 11.63 -42.86 -28.67
N THR A 124 10.53 -42.76 -27.93
CA THR A 124 10.08 -43.79 -26.97
C THR A 124 8.76 -43.35 -26.30
N ALA A 125 7.59 -43.73 -26.83
CA ALA A 125 6.35 -43.60 -26.05
C ALA A 125 5.24 -44.55 -26.53
N LEU A 126 4.71 -45.33 -25.59
CA LEU A 126 3.42 -46.02 -25.63
C LEU A 126 2.26 -44.99 -25.59
N PRO A 127 1.04 -45.34 -26.05
CA PRO A 127 -0.10 -44.42 -26.05
C PRO A 127 -0.54 -44.06 -24.62
N LEU A 128 -0.74 -42.75 -24.35
CA LEU A 128 -1.23 -42.21 -23.07
C LEU A 128 -2.69 -42.66 -22.82
N GLN A 129 -2.94 -43.24 -21.65
CA GLN A 129 -4.26 -43.65 -21.15
C GLN A 129 -5.08 -42.43 -20.66
N GLU A 130 -6.41 -42.55 -20.63
CA GLU A 130 -7.36 -41.56 -20.09
C GLU A 130 -7.06 -41.11 -18.64
N ASP A 131 -6.28 -41.87 -17.88
CA ASP A 131 -5.88 -41.55 -16.51
C ASP A 131 -4.92 -40.34 -16.42
N ASP A 132 -4.05 -40.14 -17.42
CA ASP A 132 -3.02 -39.09 -17.35
C ASP A 132 -3.60 -37.68 -17.55
N THR A 133 -4.69 -37.54 -18.32
CA THR A 133 -5.34 -36.24 -18.56
C THR A 133 -6.16 -35.77 -17.35
N ALA A 134 -6.80 -36.69 -16.63
CA ALA A 134 -7.50 -36.39 -15.37
C ALA A 134 -6.54 -35.91 -14.28
N HIS A 135 -5.36 -36.54 -14.18
CA HIS A 135 -4.32 -36.13 -13.24
C HIS A 135 -3.79 -34.71 -13.49
N VAL A 136 -3.61 -34.33 -14.76
CA VAL A 136 -3.17 -32.98 -15.15
C VAL A 136 -4.23 -31.93 -14.80
N VAL A 137 -5.51 -32.24 -14.99
CA VAL A 137 -6.64 -31.36 -14.64
C VAL A 137 -6.68 -31.06 -13.14
N VAL A 138 -6.61 -32.10 -12.30
CA VAL A 138 -6.61 -31.96 -10.84
C VAL A 138 -5.35 -31.22 -10.35
N TRP A 139 -4.21 -31.43 -11.00
CA TRP A 139 -3.00 -30.70 -10.71
C TRP A 139 -3.14 -29.20 -10.99
N LEU A 140 -3.70 -28.84 -12.16
CA LEU A 140 -3.97 -27.45 -12.53
C LEU A 140 -4.94 -26.78 -11.55
N GLU A 141 -6.05 -27.42 -11.21
CA GLU A 141 -7.01 -26.91 -10.22
C GLU A 141 -6.35 -26.62 -8.86
N ASN A 142 -5.52 -27.54 -8.38
CA ASN A 142 -4.76 -27.36 -7.14
C ASN A 142 -3.79 -26.17 -7.22
N ARG A 143 -3.12 -25.97 -8.35
CA ARG A 143 -2.20 -24.85 -8.52
C ARG A 143 -2.95 -23.52 -8.59
N PHE A 144 -4.08 -23.46 -9.29
CA PHE A 144 -4.92 -22.27 -9.35
C PHE A 144 -5.36 -21.84 -7.95
N LEU A 145 -5.84 -22.81 -7.15
CA LEU A 145 -6.26 -22.57 -5.78
C LEU A 145 -5.11 -22.12 -4.86
N ALA A 146 -3.87 -22.57 -5.12
CA ALA A 146 -2.69 -22.08 -4.38
C ALA A 146 -2.43 -20.59 -4.66
N TYR A 147 -2.58 -20.13 -5.90
CA TYR A 147 -2.49 -18.69 -6.21
C TYR A 147 -3.64 -17.89 -5.60
N CYS A 148 -4.87 -18.42 -5.59
CA CYS A 148 -5.98 -17.82 -4.85
C CYS A 148 -5.66 -17.71 -3.35
N TRP A 149 -5.11 -18.76 -2.75
CA TRP A 149 -4.71 -18.79 -1.34
C TRP A 149 -3.68 -17.72 -1.02
N LEU A 150 -2.72 -17.47 -1.91
CA LEU A 150 -1.73 -16.41 -1.75
C LEU A 150 -2.30 -14.99 -1.90
N GLY A 151 -3.49 -14.84 -2.48
CA GLY A 151 -4.20 -13.56 -2.61
C GLY A 151 -4.22 -12.97 -4.02
N VAL A 152 -4.06 -13.79 -5.07
CA VAL A 152 -4.25 -13.34 -6.45
C VAL A 152 -5.74 -13.10 -6.74
N ALA A 153 -6.03 -11.94 -7.34
CA ALA A 153 -7.36 -11.58 -7.85
C ALA A 153 -7.47 -11.87 -9.35
N TRP A 154 -8.52 -12.59 -9.75
CA TRP A 154 -8.77 -13.00 -11.14
C TRP A 154 -9.84 -12.11 -11.76
N LYS A 155 -9.71 -11.75 -13.04
CA LYS A 155 -10.85 -11.16 -13.75
C LYS A 155 -11.97 -12.19 -13.91
N SER A 156 -13.21 -11.72 -13.90
CA SER A 156 -14.40 -12.52 -14.20
C SER A 156 -14.30 -13.23 -15.57
N THR A 157 -13.54 -12.67 -16.52
CA THR A 157 -13.30 -13.23 -17.86
C THR A 157 -12.15 -14.26 -17.91
N CYS A 158 -11.60 -14.66 -16.76
CA CYS A 158 -10.52 -15.64 -16.72
C CYS A 158 -10.93 -16.95 -17.41
N THR A 159 -10.23 -17.31 -18.47
CA THR A 159 -10.55 -18.47 -19.32
C THR A 159 -10.57 -19.78 -18.56
N PHE A 160 -9.69 -19.94 -17.56
CA PHE A 160 -9.65 -21.12 -16.71
C PHE A 160 -10.89 -21.24 -15.81
N LEU A 161 -11.37 -20.13 -15.23
CA LEU A 161 -12.58 -20.15 -14.41
C LEU A 161 -13.82 -20.41 -15.27
N ARG A 162 -13.89 -19.79 -16.45
CA ARG A 162 -15.01 -19.96 -17.39
C ARG A 162 -15.09 -21.39 -17.94
N SER A 163 -13.96 -22.03 -18.25
CA SER A 163 -13.98 -23.43 -18.70
C SER A 163 -14.43 -24.40 -17.60
N ARG A 164 -14.11 -24.13 -16.33
CA ARG A 164 -14.57 -24.95 -15.19
C ARG A 164 -16.06 -24.81 -14.91
N LEU A 165 -16.66 -23.64 -15.19
CA LEU A 165 -18.12 -23.46 -15.12
C LEU A 165 -18.84 -24.32 -16.17
N GLN A 166 -18.23 -24.54 -17.35
CA GLN A 166 -18.79 -25.37 -18.42
C GLN A 166 -18.64 -26.88 -18.17
N SER A 167 -18.01 -27.32 -17.07
CA SER A 167 -17.86 -28.73 -16.69
C SER A 167 -18.18 -28.97 -15.20
N PRO A 168 -19.42 -28.71 -14.76
CA PRO A 168 -19.80 -28.66 -13.35
C PRO A 168 -19.67 -29.98 -12.56
N PRO A 169 -20.10 -31.18 -13.05
CA PRO A 169 -20.10 -32.40 -12.23
C PRO A 169 -18.70 -32.92 -11.86
N GLN A 170 -17.67 -32.58 -12.63
CA GLN A 170 -16.29 -33.00 -12.37
C GLN A 170 -15.51 -32.04 -11.46
N THR A 171 -16.05 -30.84 -11.16
CA THR A 171 -15.30 -29.74 -10.53
C THR A 171 -15.88 -29.29 -9.18
N GLN A 172 -16.82 -30.04 -8.59
CA GLN A 172 -17.49 -29.66 -7.34
C GLN A 172 -16.51 -29.45 -6.17
N SER A 173 -15.45 -30.28 -6.06
CA SER A 173 -14.41 -30.12 -5.05
C SER A 173 -13.56 -28.86 -5.25
N PHE A 174 -13.35 -28.45 -6.51
CA PHE A 174 -12.65 -27.22 -6.85
C PHE A 174 -13.47 -26.00 -6.39
N TRP A 175 -14.75 -25.93 -6.74
CA TRP A 175 -15.63 -24.81 -6.38
C TRP A 175 -15.81 -24.65 -4.87
N HIS A 176 -15.94 -25.76 -4.13
CA HIS A 176 -15.97 -25.70 -2.67
C HIS A 176 -14.69 -25.10 -2.05
N ARG A 177 -13.52 -25.37 -2.63
CA ARG A 177 -12.25 -24.77 -2.19
C ARG A 177 -12.10 -23.34 -2.69
N PHE A 178 -12.55 -23.05 -3.90
CA PHE A 178 -12.54 -21.72 -4.49
C PHE A 178 -13.43 -20.75 -3.71
N ALA A 179 -14.61 -21.19 -3.24
CA ALA A 179 -15.48 -20.41 -2.36
C ALA A 179 -14.82 -20.02 -1.03
N ARG A 180 -13.72 -20.69 -0.65
CA ARG A 180 -12.97 -20.38 0.56
C ARG A 180 -11.81 -19.44 0.33
N SER A 181 -11.14 -19.45 -0.83
CA SER A 181 -9.91 -18.65 -1.06
C SER A 181 -9.92 -17.77 -2.31
N GLY A 182 -10.85 -17.99 -3.23
CA GLY A 182 -10.95 -17.32 -4.52
C GLY A 182 -11.31 -15.84 -4.40
N HIS A 183 -10.73 -15.03 -5.28
CA HIS A 183 -11.05 -13.62 -5.44
C HIS A 183 -11.32 -13.31 -6.91
N VAL A 184 -12.53 -12.86 -7.22
CA VAL A 184 -12.92 -12.46 -8.58
C VAL A 184 -13.14 -10.95 -8.65
N THR A 185 -12.66 -10.31 -9.70
CA THR A 185 -12.90 -8.89 -9.99
C THR A 185 -13.78 -8.75 -11.22
N TYR A 186 -14.86 -8.01 -11.05
CA TYR A 186 -15.83 -7.65 -12.06
C TYR A 186 -15.62 -6.18 -12.44
N THR A 187 -15.59 -5.88 -13.74
CA THR A 187 -15.38 -4.52 -14.25
C THR A 187 -16.66 -3.78 -14.58
N SER A 188 -17.78 -4.50 -14.64
CA SER A 188 -19.13 -3.98 -14.83
C SER A 188 -20.16 -4.86 -14.11
N LEU A 189 -21.40 -4.38 -14.02
CA LEU A 189 -22.54 -5.22 -13.59
C LEU A 189 -22.81 -6.34 -14.60
N GLU A 190 -22.64 -6.07 -15.90
CA GLU A 190 -22.79 -7.05 -16.99
C GLU A 190 -21.82 -8.23 -16.82
N ASP A 191 -20.62 -8.02 -16.29
CA ASP A 191 -19.68 -9.10 -16.00
C ASP A 191 -20.20 -10.07 -14.93
N VAL A 192 -20.92 -9.54 -13.93
CA VAL A 192 -21.56 -10.33 -12.87
C VAL A 192 -22.74 -11.10 -13.44
N GLU A 193 -23.54 -10.47 -14.29
CA GLU A 193 -24.66 -11.10 -14.99
C GLU A 193 -24.19 -12.22 -15.92
N SER A 194 -23.12 -11.98 -16.70
CA SER A 194 -22.49 -13.00 -17.54
C SER A 194 -21.99 -14.19 -16.71
N TRP A 195 -21.43 -13.93 -15.52
CA TRP A 195 -21.04 -15.00 -14.61
C TRP A 195 -22.27 -15.77 -14.08
N ALA A 196 -23.34 -15.06 -13.71
CA ALA A 196 -24.59 -15.68 -13.25
C ALA A 196 -25.22 -16.56 -14.33
N ALA A 197 -25.21 -16.12 -15.59
CA ALA A 197 -25.73 -16.88 -16.73
C ALA A 197 -24.98 -18.20 -16.92
N ASP A 198 -23.65 -18.17 -16.88
CA ASP A 198 -22.82 -19.38 -17.00
C ASP A 198 -23.08 -20.35 -15.83
N VAL A 199 -23.26 -19.83 -14.60
CA VAL A 199 -23.60 -20.66 -13.43
C VAL A 199 -24.97 -21.30 -13.60
N ASN A 200 -25.98 -20.56 -14.06
CA ASN A 200 -27.31 -21.11 -14.28
C ASN A 200 -27.30 -22.20 -15.37
N GLN A 201 -26.57 -21.98 -16.47
CA GLN A 201 -26.39 -22.98 -17.51
C GLN A 201 -25.71 -24.24 -16.99
N ALA A 202 -24.70 -24.09 -16.12
CA ALA A 202 -24.00 -25.19 -15.49
C ALA A 202 -24.94 -26.03 -14.59
N LEU A 203 -25.83 -25.38 -13.86
CA LEU A 203 -26.82 -26.05 -13.01
C LEU A 203 -27.86 -26.80 -13.84
N ASP A 204 -28.42 -26.17 -14.86
CA ASP A 204 -29.42 -26.79 -15.73
C ASP A 204 -28.87 -28.02 -16.46
N ALA A 205 -27.58 -27.99 -16.85
CA ALA A 205 -26.90 -29.14 -17.45
C ALA A 205 -26.73 -30.32 -16.46
N SER A 206 -26.51 -30.03 -15.17
CA SER A 206 -26.35 -31.08 -14.14
C SER A 206 -27.67 -31.77 -13.76
N GLU A 207 -28.81 -31.07 -13.87
CA GLU A 207 -30.13 -31.65 -13.60
C GLU A 207 -30.58 -32.60 -14.73
N HIS A 208 -30.21 -32.32 -15.99
CA HIS A 208 -30.57 -33.16 -17.13
C HIS A 208 -29.89 -34.53 -17.10
N ASP A 209 -28.60 -34.60 -16.77
CA ASP A 209 -27.82 -35.86 -16.70
C ASP A 209 -28.33 -36.81 -15.61
N SER A 210 -28.83 -36.24 -14.51
CA SER A 210 -29.44 -36.97 -13.40
C SER A 210 -30.76 -37.64 -13.79
N SER A 211 -31.50 -37.10 -14.77
CA SER A 211 -32.80 -37.61 -15.19
C SER A 211 -32.72 -38.77 -16.20
N VAL A 212 -31.64 -38.84 -16.98
CA VAL A 212 -31.46 -39.84 -18.04
C VAL A 212 -31.03 -41.21 -17.48
N HIS A 213 -30.34 -41.25 -16.34
CA HIS A 213 -29.96 -42.51 -15.67
C HIS A 213 -31.02 -43.10 -14.73
N GLY A 214 -32.14 -42.41 -14.50
CA GLY A 214 -33.24 -42.91 -13.66
C GLY A 214 -34.28 -43.77 -14.40
N ALA A 215 -34.23 -43.84 -15.73
CA ALA A 215 -35.31 -44.44 -16.53
C ALA A 215 -35.16 -45.95 -16.82
N ASP A 216 -33.97 -46.54 -16.62
CA ASP A 216 -33.72 -47.94 -17.02
C ASP A 216 -33.82 -48.99 -15.90
N ALA A 217 -34.22 -48.62 -14.69
CA ALA A 217 -34.25 -49.56 -13.54
C ALA A 217 -35.65 -50.09 -13.15
N ARG A 218 -36.73 -49.85 -13.93
CA ARG A 218 -38.06 -50.43 -13.61
C ARG A 218 -38.83 -50.92 -14.83
N LYS A 219 -38.45 -52.12 -15.30
CA LYS A 219 -39.38 -53.08 -15.91
C LYS A 219 -39.06 -54.47 -15.41
N GLN A 220 -39.83 -54.97 -14.42
CA GLN A 220 -40.43 -56.30 -14.44
C GLN A 220 -41.29 -56.52 -13.18
N GLU A 221 -42.35 -57.32 -13.37
CA GLU A 221 -43.42 -57.71 -12.43
C GLU A 221 -44.52 -56.65 -12.24
N GLY A 222 -45.78 -56.86 -12.60
CA GLY A 222 -46.50 -58.03 -13.10
C GLY A 222 -47.97 -57.97 -12.60
N GLY A 223 -48.93 -58.25 -13.48
CA GLY A 223 -50.31 -58.68 -13.15
C GLY A 223 -51.37 -57.60 -12.84
N THR A 224 -52.26 -57.19 -13.76
CA THR A 224 -53.55 -57.78 -14.21
C THR A 224 -54.79 -57.37 -13.38
N SER A 225 -55.85 -57.04 -14.12
CA SER A 225 -57.31 -57.08 -13.84
C SER A 225 -58.08 -55.87 -13.27
N THR A 226 -58.70 -55.13 -14.20
CA THR A 226 -60.15 -54.88 -14.39
C THR A 226 -61.12 -54.55 -13.23
N SER A 227 -61.79 -53.41 -13.47
CA SER A 227 -63.25 -53.17 -13.51
C SER A 227 -64.02 -52.63 -12.30
N THR A 228 -64.89 -51.66 -12.65
CA THR A 228 -66.22 -51.29 -12.14
C THR A 228 -66.36 -50.41 -10.89
N ASP A 229 -66.62 -49.12 -11.17
CA ASP A 229 -67.89 -48.41 -10.98
C ASP A 229 -68.39 -47.94 -9.59
N ALA A 230 -69.01 -46.76 -9.67
CA ALA A 230 -70.03 -46.16 -8.82
C ALA A 230 -69.66 -45.54 -7.44
N GLY A 231 -69.68 -44.20 -7.42
CA GLY A 231 -70.66 -43.46 -6.61
C GLY A 231 -70.25 -43.07 -5.19
N GLY A 232 -69.91 -41.79 -4.98
CA GLY A 232 -69.73 -41.24 -3.64
C GLY A 232 -69.47 -39.74 -3.64
N THR A 233 -70.52 -38.95 -3.93
CA THR A 233 -70.51 -37.50 -3.79
C THR A 233 -70.37 -37.13 -2.31
N SER A 234 -69.29 -36.46 -1.93
CA SER A 234 -69.27 -35.60 -0.73
C SER A 234 -68.27 -34.47 -0.90
N THR A 235 -68.86 -33.30 -1.08
CA THR A 235 -68.31 -31.96 -0.96
C THR A 235 -67.48 -31.82 0.33
N ARG A 236 -66.17 -31.64 0.17
CA ARG A 236 -65.30 -31.09 1.23
C ARG A 236 -64.14 -30.32 0.61
N SER A 237 -64.29 -28.98 0.63
CA SER A 237 -63.25 -27.96 0.68
C SER A 237 -61.88 -28.30 0.05
N ALA A 238 -61.69 -27.90 -1.21
CA ALA A 238 -60.37 -27.72 -1.80
C ALA A 238 -59.69 -26.51 -1.13
N GLN A 239 -58.78 -26.79 -0.21
CA GLN A 239 -57.82 -25.84 0.35
C GLN A 239 -56.55 -25.93 -0.52
N PRO A 240 -56.01 -24.83 -1.06
CA PRO A 240 -54.87 -24.92 -1.98
C PRO A 240 -53.57 -25.23 -1.22
N GLN A 241 -53.14 -26.49 -1.25
CA GLN A 241 -51.81 -26.94 -0.80
C GLN A 241 -50.68 -26.62 -1.82
N HIS A 242 -50.88 -25.65 -2.71
CA HIS A 242 -49.91 -25.34 -3.77
C HIS A 242 -48.82 -24.33 -3.37
N SER A 243 -48.94 -23.65 -2.22
CA SER A 243 -48.00 -22.59 -1.83
C SER A 243 -46.77 -23.07 -1.05
N GLN A 244 -46.74 -24.31 -0.54
CA GLN A 244 -45.64 -24.79 0.32
C GLN A 244 -44.51 -25.47 -0.46
N LYS A 245 -44.79 -26.05 -1.65
CA LYS A 245 -43.75 -26.64 -2.52
C LYS A 245 -42.97 -25.61 -3.34
N GLN A 246 -43.52 -24.41 -3.56
CA GLN A 246 -42.86 -23.38 -4.37
C GLN A 246 -41.84 -22.55 -3.56
N GLN A 247 -42.00 -22.42 -2.23
CA GLN A 247 -41.00 -21.79 -1.38
C GLN A 247 -39.78 -22.68 -1.08
N GLN A 248 -39.93 -24.02 -1.07
CA GLN A 248 -38.79 -24.93 -0.93
C GLN A 248 -37.87 -24.94 -2.17
N HIS A 249 -38.43 -24.90 -3.38
CA HIS A 249 -37.62 -24.87 -4.60
C HIS A 249 -36.80 -23.58 -4.80
N VAL A 250 -37.26 -22.44 -4.28
CA VAL A 250 -36.52 -21.16 -4.37
C VAL A 250 -35.36 -21.12 -3.36
N GLY A 251 -35.55 -21.64 -2.15
CA GLY A 251 -34.49 -21.74 -1.14
C GLY A 251 -33.37 -22.71 -1.54
N ASP A 252 -33.71 -23.86 -2.14
CA ASP A 252 -32.71 -24.83 -2.60
C ASP A 252 -31.90 -24.29 -3.78
N ARG A 253 -32.52 -23.58 -4.74
CA ARG A 253 -31.80 -23.00 -5.88
C ARG A 253 -30.83 -21.88 -5.48
N VAL A 254 -31.17 -21.02 -4.53
CA VAL A 254 -30.27 -19.96 -4.02
C VAL A 254 -29.07 -20.55 -3.28
N THR A 255 -29.26 -21.66 -2.57
CA THR A 255 -28.16 -22.34 -1.85
C THR A 255 -27.18 -23.01 -2.82
N VAL A 256 -27.69 -23.50 -3.95
CA VAL A 256 -26.90 -24.18 -4.99
C VAL A 256 -26.16 -23.18 -5.90
N THR A 257 -26.75 -22.03 -6.26
CA THR A 257 -26.04 -20.98 -7.03
C THR A 257 -24.91 -20.33 -6.23
N ALA A 258 -25.07 -20.19 -4.93
CA ALA A 258 -24.04 -19.68 -4.03
C ALA A 258 -22.81 -20.61 -3.90
N ALA A 259 -22.87 -21.87 -4.37
CA ALA A 259 -21.74 -22.79 -4.35
C ALA A 259 -20.62 -22.42 -5.34
N PHE A 260 -20.95 -21.65 -6.38
CA PHE A 260 -20.01 -21.15 -7.40
C PHE A 260 -19.47 -19.75 -7.09
N ALA A 261 -19.90 -19.18 -5.95
CA ALA A 261 -19.51 -17.86 -5.52
C ALA A 261 -18.04 -17.86 -5.06
N PRO A 262 -17.24 -16.83 -5.39
CA PRO A 262 -15.90 -16.70 -4.84
C PRO A 262 -15.94 -16.37 -3.35
N ALA A 263 -14.82 -16.56 -2.63
CA ALA A 263 -14.71 -16.11 -1.24
C ALA A 263 -14.77 -14.58 -1.14
N LEU A 264 -14.10 -13.92 -2.09
CA LEU A 264 -13.95 -12.48 -2.18
C LEU A 264 -14.37 -11.99 -3.56
N PHE A 265 -14.97 -10.81 -3.64
CA PHE A 265 -15.19 -10.14 -4.91
C PHE A 265 -14.76 -8.67 -4.88
N SER A 266 -14.41 -8.15 -6.04
CA SER A 266 -14.26 -6.71 -6.29
C SER A 266 -15.14 -6.33 -7.46
N LEU A 267 -15.77 -5.16 -7.43
CA LEU A 267 -16.69 -4.72 -8.47
C LEU A 267 -16.49 -3.23 -8.75
N THR A 268 -16.48 -2.87 -10.03
CA THR A 268 -16.79 -1.51 -10.48
C THR A 268 -18.08 -1.58 -11.30
N ALA A 269 -19.08 -0.77 -10.97
CA ALA A 269 -20.35 -0.76 -11.69
C ALA A 269 -20.86 0.67 -11.88
N GLU A 270 -21.51 0.91 -13.03
CA GLU A 270 -22.20 2.15 -13.33
C GLU A 270 -23.71 1.91 -13.33
N PHE A 271 -24.47 2.72 -12.60
CA PHE A 271 -25.92 2.65 -12.52
C PHE A 271 -26.54 3.86 -13.22
N MET A 272 -27.34 3.57 -14.24
CA MET A 272 -28.08 4.53 -15.06
C MET A 272 -29.55 4.64 -14.62
N CYS A 273 -30.09 3.66 -13.89
CA CYS A 273 -31.47 3.66 -13.38
C CYS A 273 -31.66 2.81 -12.11
N GLN A 274 -32.83 2.90 -11.46
CA GLN A 274 -33.18 2.06 -10.30
C GLN A 274 -33.13 0.56 -10.62
N GLY A 275 -33.47 0.17 -11.85
CA GLY A 275 -33.38 -1.22 -12.28
C GLY A 275 -31.95 -1.79 -12.18
N ASP A 276 -30.91 -0.97 -12.32
CA ASP A 276 -29.52 -1.42 -12.15
C ASP A 276 -29.19 -1.70 -10.68
N ALA A 277 -29.71 -0.86 -9.78
CA ALA A 277 -29.55 -1.02 -8.35
C ALA A 277 -30.31 -2.25 -7.83
N ASP A 278 -31.50 -2.51 -8.37
CA ASP A 278 -32.31 -3.69 -8.03
C ASP A 278 -31.63 -4.97 -8.54
N ARG A 279 -31.11 -4.96 -9.78
CA ARG A 279 -30.31 -6.06 -10.34
C ARG A 279 -29.05 -6.34 -9.51
N TRP A 280 -28.33 -5.29 -9.11
CA TRP A 280 -27.20 -5.42 -8.19
C TRP A 280 -27.62 -6.07 -6.87
N HIS A 281 -28.72 -5.63 -6.27
CA HIS A 281 -29.22 -6.20 -5.03
C HIS A 281 -29.57 -7.69 -5.17
N GLU A 282 -30.23 -8.07 -6.27
CA GLU A 282 -30.57 -9.46 -6.58
C GLU A 282 -29.30 -10.32 -6.74
N LEU A 283 -28.33 -9.89 -7.57
CA LEU A 283 -27.08 -10.63 -7.79
C LEU A 283 -26.25 -10.75 -6.49
N ARG A 284 -26.25 -9.70 -5.67
CA ARG A 284 -25.56 -9.69 -4.38
C ARG A 284 -26.20 -10.64 -3.38
N THR A 285 -27.53 -10.72 -3.35
CA THR A 285 -28.28 -11.55 -2.40
C THR A 285 -28.46 -13.00 -2.84
N SER A 286 -28.31 -13.29 -4.14
CA SER A 286 -28.38 -14.63 -4.71
C SER A 286 -26.98 -15.21 -4.98
N LEU A 287 -26.34 -14.79 -6.07
CA LEU A 287 -25.06 -15.32 -6.55
C LEU A 287 -23.92 -15.06 -5.57
N LEU A 288 -23.81 -13.83 -5.05
CA LEU A 288 -22.70 -13.41 -4.18
C LEU A 288 -23.06 -13.44 -2.68
N ALA A 289 -24.11 -14.18 -2.30
CA ALA A 289 -24.64 -14.17 -0.93
C ALA A 289 -23.59 -14.52 0.12
N ASN A 290 -22.71 -15.48 -0.21
CA ASN A 290 -21.64 -15.99 0.66
C ASN A 290 -20.27 -15.33 0.40
N SER A 291 -20.20 -14.39 -0.54
CA SER A 291 -18.97 -13.71 -0.91
C SER A 291 -18.85 -12.39 -0.13
N ARG A 292 -17.63 -12.06 0.31
CA ARG A 292 -17.33 -10.76 0.91
C ARG A 292 -16.77 -9.80 -0.13
N GLY A 293 -17.35 -8.62 -0.26
CA GLY A 293 -16.83 -7.57 -1.14
C GLY A 293 -15.55 -7.00 -0.54
N VAL A 294 -14.46 -6.93 -1.31
CA VAL A 294 -13.21 -6.31 -0.86
C VAL A 294 -13.23 -4.84 -1.21
N ASP A 295 -13.29 -4.52 -2.50
CA ASP A 295 -13.39 -3.16 -3.02
C ASP A 295 -14.56 -3.11 -4.02
N VAL A 296 -15.60 -2.36 -3.67
CA VAL A 296 -16.80 -2.18 -4.49
C VAL A 296 -16.95 -0.69 -4.81
N ASN A 297 -16.92 -0.33 -6.09
CA ASN A 297 -17.06 1.04 -6.59
C ASN A 297 -18.34 1.17 -7.41
N LEU A 298 -19.26 2.02 -6.97
CA LEU A 298 -20.55 2.25 -7.59
C LEU A 298 -20.63 3.70 -8.09
N VAL A 299 -20.78 3.87 -9.40
CA VAL A 299 -20.96 5.18 -10.05
C VAL A 299 -22.40 5.33 -10.50
N ILE A 300 -23.14 6.22 -9.85
CA ILE A 300 -24.58 6.42 -10.02
C ILE A 300 -24.79 7.69 -10.83
N GLN A 301 -25.19 7.53 -12.08
CA GLN A 301 -25.38 8.64 -13.03
C GLN A 301 -26.76 9.27 -12.91
N SER A 302 -27.79 8.47 -12.60
CA SER A 302 -29.18 8.95 -12.43
C SER A 302 -29.65 8.85 -10.98
N PRO A 303 -30.62 9.68 -10.55
CA PRO A 303 -31.22 9.57 -9.22
C PRO A 303 -31.78 8.15 -8.98
N LEU A 304 -31.50 7.60 -7.80
CA LEU A 304 -32.03 6.30 -7.37
C LEU A 304 -33.05 6.49 -6.25
N GLU A 305 -34.07 5.64 -6.20
CA GLU A 305 -35.01 5.57 -5.08
C GLU A 305 -34.35 4.88 -3.88
N SER A 306 -33.65 3.77 -4.10
CA SER A 306 -32.98 3.04 -3.03
C SER A 306 -31.69 2.33 -3.47
N LEU A 307 -30.73 2.21 -2.55
CA LEU A 307 -29.48 1.46 -2.72
C LEU A 307 -29.19 0.60 -1.49
N SER A 308 -28.92 -0.68 -1.70
CA SER A 308 -28.54 -1.63 -0.65
C SER A 308 -27.15 -2.20 -0.88
N ALA A 309 -26.32 -2.21 0.16
CA ALA A 309 -24.99 -2.79 0.14
C ALA A 309 -24.67 -3.49 1.46
N CYS A 310 -24.14 -4.72 1.41
CA CYS A 310 -23.76 -5.44 2.62
C CYS A 310 -22.61 -6.43 2.42
N HIS A 311 -21.93 -6.77 3.53
CA HIS A 311 -20.77 -7.65 3.60
C HIS A 311 -19.59 -7.16 2.73
N ILE A 312 -19.19 -5.90 2.90
CA ILE A 312 -18.16 -5.23 2.10
C ILE A 312 -17.07 -4.63 2.99
N ASP A 313 -15.80 -4.76 2.63
CA ASP A 313 -14.71 -4.12 3.37
C ASP A 313 -14.55 -2.65 2.97
N PHE A 314 -14.57 -2.34 1.67
CA PHE A 314 -14.48 -0.98 1.16
C PHE A 314 -15.54 -0.73 0.09
N LEU A 315 -16.44 0.21 0.37
CA LEU A 315 -17.48 0.64 -0.56
C LEU A 315 -17.25 2.11 -0.94
N ASP A 316 -17.09 2.39 -2.23
CA ASP A 316 -17.02 3.73 -2.81
C ASP A 316 -18.29 4.01 -3.61
N ILE A 317 -18.98 5.09 -3.29
CA ILE A 317 -20.23 5.50 -3.92
C ILE A 317 -20.01 6.88 -4.52
N GLN A 318 -20.12 7.01 -5.83
CA GLN A 318 -20.15 8.30 -6.52
C GLN A 318 -21.56 8.51 -7.03
N SER A 319 -22.31 9.46 -6.48
CA SER A 319 -23.72 9.61 -6.81
C SER A 319 -24.15 11.05 -7.06
N THR A 320 -25.22 11.19 -7.85
CA THR A 320 -25.97 12.43 -7.99
C THR A 320 -26.97 12.57 -6.84
N GLU A 321 -27.98 11.71 -6.78
CA GLU A 321 -29.01 11.66 -5.72
C GLU A 321 -29.46 10.22 -5.44
N ILE A 322 -29.65 9.87 -4.16
CA ILE A 322 -30.18 8.59 -3.70
C ILE A 322 -31.24 8.84 -2.63
N GLY A 323 -32.44 8.31 -2.80
CA GLY A 323 -33.56 8.51 -1.88
C GLY A 323 -33.35 7.82 -0.52
N HIS A 324 -32.97 6.54 -0.54
CA HIS A 324 -32.78 5.72 0.65
C HIS A 324 -31.56 4.80 0.54
N VAL A 325 -30.71 4.73 1.56
CA VAL A 325 -29.51 3.88 1.56
C VAL A 325 -29.57 2.87 2.71
N THR A 326 -29.26 1.60 2.43
CA THR A 326 -29.19 0.56 3.44
C THR A 326 -27.82 -0.11 3.39
N ILE A 327 -27.01 0.14 4.42
CA ILE A 327 -25.63 -0.35 4.51
C ILE A 327 -25.47 -1.20 5.77
N HIS A 328 -25.08 -2.46 5.60
CA HIS A 328 -24.96 -3.42 6.69
C HIS A 328 -23.66 -4.25 6.59
N ASP A 329 -22.92 -4.38 7.70
CA ASP A 329 -21.59 -5.04 7.73
C ASP A 329 -20.66 -4.50 6.64
N VAL A 330 -20.41 -3.18 6.70
CA VAL A 330 -19.45 -2.53 5.80
C VAL A 330 -18.37 -1.82 6.60
N LYS A 331 -17.11 -2.26 6.47
CA LYS A 331 -16.02 -1.71 7.31
C LYS A 331 -15.79 -0.23 7.03
N ARG A 332 -15.71 0.16 5.75
CA ARG A 332 -15.49 1.55 5.34
C ARG A 332 -16.33 1.94 4.15
N VAL A 333 -16.95 3.12 4.24
CA VAL A 333 -17.68 3.75 3.14
C VAL A 333 -17.06 5.09 2.79
N THR A 334 -16.82 5.30 1.51
CA THR A 334 -16.55 6.61 0.91
C THR A 334 -17.74 6.97 0.03
N TRP A 335 -18.31 8.14 0.22
CA TRP A 335 -19.46 8.61 -0.54
C TRP A 335 -19.19 10.01 -1.08
N CYS A 336 -19.04 10.11 -2.40
CA CYS A 336 -18.95 11.34 -3.17
C CYS A 336 -20.35 11.72 -3.67
N ALA A 337 -20.99 12.70 -3.05
CA ALA A 337 -22.42 12.99 -3.24
C ALA A 337 -22.61 14.40 -3.83
N ARG A 338 -22.67 14.53 -5.17
CA ARG A 338 -22.59 15.86 -5.82
C ARG A 338 -23.82 16.76 -5.60
N ASN A 339 -25.02 16.18 -5.63
CA ASN A 339 -26.30 16.91 -5.57
C ASN A 339 -27.23 16.45 -4.45
N GLN A 340 -26.77 15.58 -3.55
CA GLN A 340 -27.57 15.05 -2.44
C GLN A 340 -27.95 16.17 -1.47
N ARG A 341 -29.22 16.18 -1.00
CA ARG A 341 -29.70 17.18 -0.02
C ARG A 341 -29.82 16.63 1.39
N THR A 342 -30.26 15.39 1.51
CA THR A 342 -30.50 14.71 2.80
C THR A 342 -29.96 13.29 2.72
N LEU A 343 -29.28 12.84 3.77
CA LEU A 343 -28.88 11.45 3.91
C LEU A 343 -29.99 10.70 4.66
N ARG A 344 -30.66 9.76 3.98
CA ARG A 344 -31.70 8.92 4.58
C ARG A 344 -31.31 7.47 4.41
N GLY A 345 -31.42 6.70 5.47
CA GLY A 345 -31.01 5.32 5.42
C GLY A 345 -30.71 4.70 6.77
N ASP A 346 -30.42 3.42 6.72
CA ASP A 346 -30.00 2.61 7.85
C ASP A 346 -28.57 2.16 7.66
N ILE A 347 -27.72 2.50 8.63
CA ILE A 347 -26.32 2.10 8.68
C ILE A 347 -26.12 1.21 9.90
N GLN A 348 -25.52 0.04 9.71
CA GLN A 348 -25.19 -0.87 10.80
C GLN A 348 -23.81 -1.51 10.60
N HIS A 349 -23.11 -1.74 11.71
CA HIS A 349 -21.80 -2.39 11.75
C HIS A 349 -20.77 -1.74 10.82
N MET A 350 -20.59 -0.42 10.98
CA MET A 350 -19.64 0.37 10.19
C MET A 350 -18.55 0.96 11.08
N GLN A 351 -17.29 0.87 10.64
CA GLN A 351 -16.16 1.43 11.39
C GLN A 351 -15.82 2.85 10.94
N ARG A 352 -15.94 3.14 9.65
CA ARG A 352 -15.58 4.44 9.10
C ARG A 352 -16.48 4.90 7.98
N PHE A 353 -16.90 6.16 8.04
CA PHE A 353 -17.66 6.83 6.99
C PHE A 353 -16.93 8.08 6.50
N GLU A 354 -16.80 8.24 5.18
CA GLU A 354 -16.19 9.40 4.54
C GLU A 354 -17.17 10.00 3.53
N LEU A 355 -17.64 11.23 3.79
CA LEU A 355 -18.49 11.99 2.89
C LEU A 355 -17.64 13.03 2.16
N SER A 356 -17.74 13.12 0.83
CA SER A 356 -17.03 14.16 0.08
C SER A 356 -17.78 14.79 -1.09
N ASP A 357 -17.31 15.96 -1.53
CA ASP A 357 -17.78 16.70 -2.72
C ASP A 357 -19.29 17.00 -2.72
N SER A 358 -19.87 17.23 -1.53
CA SER A 358 -21.27 17.60 -1.40
C SER A 358 -21.45 19.10 -1.26
N THR A 359 -22.26 19.69 -2.15
CA THR A 359 -22.60 21.12 -2.11
C THR A 359 -23.92 21.43 -1.41
N SER A 360 -24.78 20.42 -1.23
CA SER A 360 -26.19 20.61 -0.88
C SER A 360 -26.65 19.84 0.37
N ILE A 361 -25.83 18.96 0.94
CA ILE A 361 -26.22 18.20 2.15
C ILE A 361 -26.36 19.15 3.34
N SER A 362 -27.51 19.08 4.01
CA SER A 362 -27.81 19.83 5.24
C SER A 362 -28.12 18.94 6.44
N ASP A 363 -28.54 17.70 6.19
CA ASP A 363 -28.95 16.75 7.23
C ASP A 363 -28.02 15.54 7.27
N LEU A 364 -27.44 15.30 8.45
CA LEU A 364 -26.53 14.21 8.78
C LEU A 364 -27.18 13.15 9.70
N GLY A 365 -28.49 13.17 9.89
CA GLY A 365 -29.19 12.29 10.83
C GLY A 365 -28.88 10.79 10.68
N MET A 366 -28.66 10.33 9.45
CA MET A 366 -28.25 8.95 9.14
C MET A 366 -26.94 8.52 9.84
N LEU A 367 -26.05 9.47 10.14
CA LEU A 367 -24.74 9.19 10.72
C LEU A 367 -24.75 9.03 12.25
N ASN A 368 -25.91 9.21 12.90
CA ASN A 368 -26.09 8.94 14.33
C ASN A 368 -26.10 7.43 14.68
N ALA A 369 -25.76 6.55 13.73
CA ALA A 369 -25.75 5.10 13.88
C ALA A 369 -24.57 4.54 14.72
N GLY A 370 -23.91 5.37 15.54
CA GLY A 370 -22.78 4.96 16.39
C GLY A 370 -21.49 4.67 15.62
N ILE A 371 -21.23 5.41 14.54
CA ILE A 371 -20.03 5.25 13.71
C ILE A 371 -18.82 5.90 14.44
N PRO A 372 -17.72 5.16 14.72
CA PRO A 372 -16.63 5.68 15.54
C PRO A 372 -15.72 6.66 14.78
N GLU A 373 -15.48 6.45 13.48
CA GLU A 373 -14.68 7.36 12.65
C GLU A 373 -15.50 8.01 11.53
N ILE A 374 -15.58 9.35 11.53
CA ILE A 374 -16.26 10.11 10.47
C ILE A 374 -15.32 11.12 9.84
N ARG A 375 -15.35 11.18 8.51
CA ARG A 375 -14.63 12.17 7.72
C ARG A 375 -15.60 12.92 6.81
N LEU A 376 -15.55 14.24 6.85
CA LEU A 376 -16.37 15.14 6.05
C LEU A 376 -15.43 16.02 5.23
N ALA A 377 -15.44 15.92 3.90
CA ALA A 377 -14.46 16.62 3.07
C ALA A 377 -15.09 17.36 1.88
N ARG A 378 -14.56 18.54 1.55
CA ARG A 378 -15.01 19.34 0.40
C ARG A 378 -16.52 19.62 0.43
N LEU A 379 -17.04 19.95 1.61
CA LEU A 379 -18.44 20.33 1.81
C LEU A 379 -18.61 21.84 1.58
N TYR A 380 -18.53 22.23 0.31
CA TYR A 380 -18.65 23.65 -0.08
C TYR A 380 -20.11 24.07 -0.12
N GLY A 381 -20.56 24.91 0.81
CA GLY A 381 -21.94 25.37 0.78
C GLY A 381 -22.44 25.97 2.09
N ARG A 382 -23.71 25.67 2.39
CA ARG A 382 -24.45 26.14 3.55
C ARG A 382 -23.84 25.62 4.86
N SER A 383 -24.27 26.21 5.97
CA SER A 383 -23.85 25.79 7.29
C SER A 383 -24.37 24.38 7.63
N LEU A 384 -23.50 23.55 8.20
CA LEU A 384 -23.74 22.16 8.53
C LEU A 384 -23.99 22.00 10.02
N ASP A 385 -25.11 21.39 10.40
CA ASP A 385 -25.38 21.01 11.79
C ASP A 385 -24.70 19.68 12.11
N LEU A 386 -23.78 19.71 13.07
CA LEU A 386 -23.03 18.52 13.51
C LEU A 386 -23.69 17.81 14.69
N SER A 387 -24.77 18.33 15.28
CA SER A 387 -25.45 17.74 16.43
C SER A 387 -25.72 16.22 16.31
N PRO A 388 -26.07 15.67 15.13
CA PRO A 388 -26.28 14.22 14.96
C PRO A 388 -25.02 13.35 15.15
N LEU A 389 -23.83 13.96 15.16
CA LEU A 389 -22.55 13.27 15.26
C LEU A 389 -22.01 13.23 16.70
N LEU A 390 -22.84 13.55 17.69
CA LEU A 390 -22.44 13.51 19.10
C LEU A 390 -22.06 12.08 19.50
N GLY A 391 -20.89 11.92 20.11
CA GLY A 391 -20.36 10.61 20.53
C GLY A 391 -19.38 9.95 19.54
N VAL A 392 -19.08 10.61 18.41
CA VAL A 392 -18.01 10.18 17.49
C VAL A 392 -16.64 10.27 18.17
N GLU A 393 -15.85 9.19 18.07
CA GLU A 393 -14.51 9.14 18.64
C GLU A 393 -13.53 9.98 17.81
N LYS A 394 -13.58 9.85 16.48
CA LYS A 394 -12.68 10.51 15.55
C LYS A 394 -13.41 11.25 14.44
N LEU A 395 -13.16 12.55 14.37
CA LEU A 395 -13.80 13.47 13.45
C LEU A 395 -12.75 14.21 12.62
N ASP A 396 -12.80 14.06 11.30
CA ASP A 396 -11.97 14.81 10.35
C ASP A 396 -12.85 15.66 9.42
N ILE A 397 -12.70 16.97 9.47
CA ILE A 397 -13.50 17.91 8.67
C ILE A 397 -12.59 18.73 7.77
N VAL A 398 -12.87 18.73 6.47
CA VAL A 398 -12.12 19.46 5.45
C VAL A 398 -13.07 20.34 4.64
N GLY A 399 -13.01 21.66 4.81
CA GLY A 399 -13.76 22.63 4.01
C GLY A 399 -15.26 22.57 4.24
N ALA A 400 -15.71 22.98 5.43
CA ALA A 400 -17.13 23.06 5.80
C ALA A 400 -17.39 24.33 6.64
N HIS A 401 -18.57 24.93 6.47
CA HIS A 401 -19.10 25.95 7.38
C HIS A 401 -19.97 25.26 8.42
N LEU A 402 -19.68 25.43 9.70
CA LEU A 402 -20.44 24.79 10.78
C LEU A 402 -21.54 25.74 11.28
N SER A 403 -22.74 25.24 11.54
CA SER A 403 -23.82 25.96 12.24
C SER A 403 -24.21 25.25 13.52
N GLY A 404 -24.48 26.02 14.57
CA GLY A 404 -24.94 25.53 15.86
C GLY A 404 -23.84 25.50 16.91
N ASP A 405 -24.20 25.05 18.12
CA ASP A 405 -23.22 24.82 19.18
C ASP A 405 -22.27 23.69 18.76
N ASP A 406 -20.98 24.02 18.65
CA ASP A 406 -19.86 23.14 18.24
C ASP A 406 -19.56 22.03 19.30
N ALA A 407 -20.56 21.61 20.09
CA ALA A 407 -20.44 20.64 21.18
C ALA A 407 -19.82 19.30 20.72
N VAL A 408 -20.13 18.87 19.49
CA VAL A 408 -19.53 17.67 18.89
C VAL A 408 -18.03 17.85 18.62
N VAL A 409 -17.64 19.00 18.10
CA VAL A 409 -16.24 19.34 17.83
C VAL A 409 -15.46 19.39 19.16
N THR A 410 -16.09 19.90 20.22
CA THR A 410 -15.50 19.92 21.56
C THR A 410 -15.40 18.52 22.17
N ALA A 411 -16.40 17.65 21.99
CA ALA A 411 -16.46 16.32 22.62
C ALA A 411 -15.63 15.23 21.92
N ALA A 412 -15.29 15.39 20.64
CA ALA A 412 -14.54 14.38 19.88
C ALA A 412 -13.14 14.14 20.47
N GLN A 413 -12.73 12.88 20.62
CA GLN A 413 -11.42 12.54 21.19
C GLN A 413 -10.29 12.84 20.20
N HIS A 414 -10.48 12.48 18.93
CA HIS A 414 -9.53 12.71 17.85
C HIS A 414 -10.12 13.68 16.84
N LEU A 415 -9.61 14.91 16.81
CA LEU A 415 -10.13 15.98 15.98
C LEU A 415 -9.10 16.42 14.94
N SER A 416 -9.50 16.42 13.67
CA SER A 416 -8.73 16.98 12.56
C SER A 416 -9.59 18.00 11.82
N LEU A 417 -9.19 19.27 11.84
CA LEU A 417 -9.91 20.35 11.15
C LEU A 417 -9.03 20.97 10.07
N ARG A 418 -9.61 21.13 8.88
CA ARG A 418 -8.99 21.78 7.74
C ARG A 418 -9.95 22.70 7.02
N GLN A 419 -9.57 23.96 6.75
CA GLN A 419 -10.46 24.91 6.05
C GLN A 419 -11.82 25.09 6.74
N VAL A 420 -11.83 25.06 8.08
CA VAL A 420 -13.02 25.26 8.91
C VAL A 420 -12.90 26.59 9.67
N GLN A 421 -14.04 27.19 10.00
CA GLN A 421 -14.15 28.32 10.92
C GLN A 421 -14.45 27.78 12.33
N LEU A 422 -13.50 27.91 13.26
CA LEU A 422 -13.70 27.48 14.64
C LEU A 422 -14.21 28.65 15.47
N GLN A 423 -15.39 28.52 16.10
CA GLN A 423 -15.93 29.54 17.00
C GLN A 423 -15.67 29.20 18.46
N ASN A 424 -15.65 27.90 18.81
CA ASN A 424 -15.38 27.44 20.16
C ASN A 424 -13.95 27.71 20.60
N ASP A 425 -13.83 28.37 21.75
CA ASP A 425 -12.57 28.63 22.43
C ASP A 425 -12.07 27.40 23.21
N LYS A 426 -12.87 26.34 23.37
CA LYS A 426 -12.51 25.12 24.12
C LYS A 426 -12.74 23.83 23.33
N LEU A 427 -11.72 22.97 23.31
CA LEU A 427 -11.75 21.64 22.69
C LEU A 427 -11.27 20.59 23.71
N ASP A 428 -12.12 19.62 24.04
CA ASP A 428 -11.86 18.61 25.08
C ASP A 428 -11.20 17.32 24.51
N GLY A 429 -10.85 17.31 23.23
CA GLY A 429 -10.19 16.19 22.56
C GLY A 429 -8.76 15.92 23.04
N THR A 430 -8.32 14.66 22.91
CA THR A 430 -6.98 14.19 23.30
C THR A 430 -5.95 14.35 22.18
N ARG A 431 -6.38 14.27 20.91
CA ARG A 431 -5.53 14.51 19.73
C ARG A 431 -6.18 15.54 18.82
N ILE A 432 -5.49 16.65 18.60
CA ILE A 432 -6.05 17.80 17.87
C ILE A 432 -5.09 18.19 16.75
N THR A 433 -5.58 18.22 15.52
CA THR A 433 -4.85 18.66 14.33
C THR A 433 -5.61 19.80 13.65
N LEU A 434 -4.97 20.96 13.51
CA LEU A 434 -5.55 22.13 12.84
C LEU A 434 -4.69 22.53 11.65
N SER A 435 -5.31 22.75 10.49
CA SER A 435 -4.60 23.16 9.26
C SER A 435 -5.46 24.04 8.37
N HIS A 436 -4.88 25.01 7.66
CA HIS A 436 -5.58 25.88 6.71
C HIS A 436 -6.90 26.47 7.25
N MET A 437 -6.97 26.84 8.53
CA MET A 437 -8.20 27.29 9.17
C MET A 437 -8.67 28.63 8.56
N LEU A 438 -9.99 28.82 8.48
CA LEU A 438 -10.60 30.06 8.01
C LEU A 438 -10.59 31.11 9.12
N GLU A 439 -10.98 30.72 10.32
CA GLU A 439 -10.92 31.53 11.54
C GLU A 439 -10.69 30.61 12.73
N VAL A 440 -10.02 31.13 13.75
CA VAL A 440 -9.81 30.47 15.03
C VAL A 440 -9.93 31.53 16.11
N PRO A 441 -10.48 31.22 17.31
CA PRO A 441 -10.54 32.17 18.40
C PRO A 441 -9.15 32.66 18.79
N ARG A 442 -9.09 33.82 19.44
CA ARG A 442 -7.80 34.42 19.83
C ARG A 442 -7.02 33.51 20.78
N LEU A 443 -7.73 32.90 21.73
CA LEU A 443 -7.23 31.97 22.72
C LEU A 443 -7.97 30.64 22.58
N LEU A 444 -7.23 29.54 22.47
CA LEU A 444 -7.78 28.19 22.34
C LEU A 444 -7.42 27.33 23.57
N HIS A 445 -8.41 26.78 24.25
CA HIS A 445 -8.27 25.97 25.45
C HIS A 445 -8.33 24.48 25.12
N LEU A 446 -7.23 23.76 25.42
CA LEU A 446 -7.07 22.33 25.13
C LEU A 446 -6.79 21.53 26.42
N PRO A 447 -7.75 21.42 27.35
CA PRO A 447 -7.47 20.91 28.71
C PRO A 447 -7.12 19.41 28.80
N ASN A 448 -7.45 18.61 27.78
CA ASN A 448 -7.20 17.15 27.76
C ASN A 448 -6.21 16.73 26.67
N ALA A 449 -5.66 17.68 25.90
CA ALA A 449 -4.88 17.36 24.72
C ALA A 449 -3.50 16.80 25.08
N THR A 450 -3.23 15.58 24.62
CA THR A 450 -1.91 14.93 24.71
C THR A 450 -1.11 15.09 23.42
N HIS A 451 -1.80 15.23 22.29
CA HIS A 451 -1.20 15.45 20.97
C HIS A 451 -1.80 16.69 20.32
N ILE A 452 -0.97 17.69 20.05
CA ILE A 452 -1.39 18.96 19.45
C ILE A 452 -0.58 19.17 18.18
N GLU A 453 -1.24 19.29 17.03
CA GLU A 453 -0.61 19.56 15.75
C GLU A 453 -1.21 20.79 15.07
N LEU A 454 -0.47 21.89 15.08
CA LEU A 454 -0.79 23.13 14.40
C LEU A 454 0.00 23.18 13.09
N ARG A 455 -0.64 22.89 11.96
CA ARG A 455 0.02 22.80 10.65
C ARG A 455 -0.19 24.09 9.84
N LEU A 456 0.18 24.08 8.55
CA LEU A 456 0.19 25.24 7.67
C LEU A 456 -1.10 26.07 7.79
N ARG A 457 -0.98 27.38 8.04
CA ARG A 457 -2.12 28.32 8.13
C ARG A 457 -3.13 27.89 9.20
N SER A 458 -2.67 27.46 10.37
CA SER A 458 -3.54 27.12 11.50
C SER A 458 -4.29 28.34 12.05
N LYS A 459 -3.73 29.54 11.89
CA LYS A 459 -4.23 30.84 12.42
C LYS A 459 -4.35 30.92 13.95
N VAL A 460 -3.93 29.89 14.68
CA VAL A 460 -3.89 29.91 16.16
C VAL A 460 -2.87 30.94 16.62
N LYS A 461 -3.27 31.86 17.50
CA LYS A 461 -2.36 32.87 18.07
C LYS A 461 -1.89 32.50 19.47
N THR A 462 -2.81 32.09 20.34
CA THR A 462 -2.49 31.62 21.69
C THR A 462 -3.33 30.38 22.00
N PHE A 463 -2.76 29.44 22.75
CA PHE A 463 -3.49 28.26 23.20
C PHE A 463 -3.00 27.82 24.58
N THR A 464 -3.86 27.15 25.34
CA THR A 464 -3.52 26.50 26.62
C THR A 464 -3.57 24.99 26.45
N CYS A 465 -2.72 24.28 27.17
CA CYS A 465 -2.63 22.83 27.16
C CYS A 465 -2.41 22.30 28.58
N PRO A 466 -2.49 20.98 28.82
CA PRO A 466 -2.14 20.38 30.10
C PRO A 466 -0.67 20.65 30.43
N THR A 467 -0.32 20.49 31.71
CA THR A 467 1.07 20.67 32.17
C THR A 467 2.02 19.62 31.61
N ARG A 468 1.52 18.44 31.26
CA ARG A 468 2.29 17.35 30.64
C ARG A 468 1.63 16.94 29.33
N VAL A 469 2.36 17.08 28.24
CA VAL A 469 1.88 16.78 26.88
C VAL A 469 2.79 15.72 26.26
N ASP A 470 2.27 14.82 25.45
CA ASP A 470 3.12 13.83 24.78
C ASP A 470 3.79 14.48 23.55
N ARG A 471 2.99 15.13 22.70
CA ARG A 471 3.48 15.67 21.43
C ARG A 471 2.89 17.02 21.09
N ILE A 472 3.76 17.98 20.77
CA ILE A 472 3.36 19.28 20.22
C ILE A 472 4.09 19.48 18.89
N VAL A 473 3.34 19.74 17.81
CA VAL A 473 3.89 20.04 16.49
C VAL A 473 3.36 21.40 16.04
N ILE A 474 4.26 22.33 15.74
CA ILE A 474 3.95 23.63 15.14
C ILE A 474 4.68 23.70 13.80
N ALA A 475 3.94 23.54 12.72
CA ALA A 475 4.39 23.59 11.34
C ALA A 475 3.59 24.65 10.56
N ASP A 476 3.57 25.88 11.08
CA ASP A 476 2.88 26.99 10.44
C ASP A 476 3.86 27.77 9.55
N GLU A 477 3.63 27.72 8.24
CA GLU A 477 4.40 28.46 7.24
C GLU A 477 3.95 29.92 7.09
N THR A 478 3.01 30.40 7.91
CA THR A 478 2.60 31.81 7.85
C THR A 478 3.73 32.73 8.35
N PRO A 479 4.23 33.65 7.50
CA PRO A 479 5.48 34.36 7.77
C PRO A 479 5.47 35.35 8.94
N PHE A 480 4.32 35.57 9.61
CA PHE A 480 4.17 36.69 10.55
C PHE A 480 3.66 36.33 11.96
N THR A 481 3.19 35.11 12.23
CA THR A 481 2.64 34.78 13.57
C THR A 481 2.95 33.34 13.95
N MET A 482 3.94 33.17 14.84
CA MET A 482 4.10 31.94 15.60
C MET A 482 3.08 31.97 16.74
N PRO A 483 2.36 30.87 17.02
CA PRO A 483 1.55 30.78 18.21
C PRO A 483 2.41 31.00 19.46
N GLN A 484 1.92 31.76 20.44
CA GLN A 484 2.56 31.80 21.75
C GLN A 484 2.44 30.41 22.37
N LEU A 485 3.58 29.80 22.67
CA LEU A 485 3.63 28.50 23.33
C LEU A 485 3.11 28.65 24.76
N PRO A 486 2.25 27.73 25.24
CA PRO A 486 1.82 27.70 26.63
C PRO A 486 2.96 27.33 27.59
N ASP A 487 2.78 27.69 28.85
CA ASP A 487 3.65 27.31 29.97
C ASP A 487 3.36 25.87 30.43
N PHE A 488 3.64 24.87 29.57
CA PHE A 488 3.66 23.46 29.94
C PHE A 488 4.93 23.08 30.74
N VAL A 489 4.84 22.14 31.66
CA VAL A 489 5.98 21.66 32.46
C VAL A 489 6.87 20.71 31.67
N HIS A 490 6.28 19.77 30.93
CA HIS A 490 7.03 18.76 30.18
C HIS A 490 6.32 18.36 28.88
N ALA A 491 7.09 18.13 27.81
CA ALA A 491 6.61 17.44 26.62
C ALA A 491 7.61 16.39 26.08
N ASN A 492 7.13 15.18 25.76
CA ASN A 492 8.02 14.13 25.25
C ASN A 492 8.60 14.52 23.88
N VAL A 493 7.77 15.10 23.00
CA VAL A 493 8.20 15.55 21.67
C VAL A 493 7.67 16.95 21.37
N LEU A 494 8.57 17.89 21.10
CA LEU A 494 8.25 19.21 20.57
C LEU A 494 8.86 19.37 19.18
N ALA A 495 8.02 19.58 18.17
CA ALA A 495 8.46 19.80 16.79
C ALA A 495 8.07 21.19 16.29
N LEU A 496 9.06 22.03 15.99
CA LEU A 496 8.90 23.36 15.44
C LEU A 496 9.43 23.38 14.02
N LYS A 497 8.54 23.59 13.04
CA LYS A 497 8.85 23.74 11.61
C LYS A 497 8.43 25.14 11.18
N LEU A 498 9.30 26.12 11.39
CA LEU A 498 9.00 27.54 11.19
C LEU A 498 9.84 28.05 10.02
N PHE A 499 9.22 28.20 8.86
CA PHE A 499 9.93 28.63 7.66
C PHE A 499 10.45 30.07 7.83
N ARG A 500 11.78 30.25 7.71
CA ARG A 500 12.49 31.56 7.75
C ARG A 500 12.45 32.33 9.08
N ARG A 501 11.98 31.75 10.18
CA ARG A 501 11.96 32.43 11.50
C ARG A 501 13.04 31.86 12.41
N VAL A 502 13.90 32.72 12.93
CA VAL A 502 14.98 32.31 13.85
C VAL A 502 14.51 32.42 15.29
N LEU A 503 14.65 31.35 16.05
CA LEU A 503 14.39 31.34 17.49
C LEU A 503 15.61 31.86 18.27
N SER A 504 15.37 32.56 19.38
CA SER A 504 16.44 33.02 20.26
C SER A 504 17.03 31.85 21.06
N ARG A 505 18.31 31.96 21.42
CA ARG A 505 19.02 30.95 22.22
C ARG A 505 18.36 30.70 23.57
N GLU A 506 17.98 31.76 24.29
CA GLU A 506 17.32 31.65 25.59
C GLU A 506 16.02 30.85 25.52
N PHE A 507 15.23 31.08 24.46
CA PHE A 507 13.99 30.36 24.22
C PHE A 507 14.25 28.87 23.90
N LEU A 508 15.26 28.55 23.11
CA LEU A 508 15.64 27.16 22.81
C LEU A 508 16.12 26.41 24.06
N VAL A 509 16.85 27.07 24.95
CA VAL A 509 17.31 26.49 26.22
C VAL A 509 16.13 26.23 27.17
N ASP A 510 15.17 27.16 27.26
CA ASP A 510 13.94 26.95 28.03
C ASP A 510 13.17 25.72 27.52
N LEU A 511 12.95 25.63 26.20
CA LEU A 511 12.27 24.49 25.59
C LEU A 511 13.04 23.19 25.80
N GLY A 512 14.37 23.22 25.71
CA GLY A 512 15.23 22.06 25.97
C GLY A 512 15.09 21.52 27.40
N ARG A 513 14.88 22.37 28.41
CA ARG A 513 14.66 21.91 29.80
C ARG A 513 13.30 21.24 30.02
N ARG A 514 12.35 21.51 29.13
CA ARG A 514 10.95 21.08 29.23
C ARG A 514 10.63 19.94 28.26
N THR A 515 11.61 19.42 27.51
CA THR A 515 11.36 18.44 26.45
C THR A 515 12.39 17.32 26.40
N ASP A 516 11.95 16.10 26.07
CA ASP A 516 12.86 14.96 25.86
C ASP A 516 13.40 14.92 24.42
N LYS A 517 12.56 15.24 23.44
CA LYS A 517 12.92 15.33 22.02
C LYS A 517 12.48 16.65 21.40
N LEU A 518 13.44 17.39 20.85
CA LEU A 518 13.23 18.68 20.19
C LEU A 518 13.56 18.58 18.69
N VAL A 519 12.55 18.78 17.84
CA VAL A 519 12.71 18.76 16.38
C VAL A 519 12.58 20.18 15.84
N LEU A 520 13.64 20.72 15.25
CA LEU A 520 13.73 22.09 14.75
C LEU A 520 13.98 22.07 13.26
N LYS A 521 13.07 22.60 12.45
CA LYS A 521 13.22 22.69 11.00
C LYS A 521 13.09 24.12 10.52
N ASP A 522 14.14 24.62 9.87
CA ASP A 522 14.27 25.99 9.36
C ASP A 522 14.14 27.10 10.44
N CYS A 523 14.15 26.70 11.73
CA CYS A 523 13.98 27.56 12.89
C CYS A 523 15.29 28.12 13.47
N VAL A 524 16.42 27.55 13.05
CA VAL A 524 17.75 27.80 13.62
C VAL A 524 18.72 28.09 12.48
N ARG A 525 19.37 29.25 12.52
CA ARG A 525 20.35 29.63 11.49
C ARG A 525 21.68 28.92 11.68
N ASN A 526 22.14 28.86 12.92
CA ASN A 526 23.49 28.44 13.29
C ASN A 526 23.43 27.41 14.42
N VAL A 527 24.28 26.39 14.36
CA VAL A 527 24.34 25.35 15.41
C VAL A 527 24.75 25.95 16.76
N SER A 528 25.57 27.00 16.77
CA SER A 528 25.98 27.71 17.99
C SER A 528 24.81 28.22 18.85
N ALA A 529 23.62 28.43 18.26
CA ALA A 529 22.40 28.82 18.99
C ALA A 529 21.85 27.71 19.90
N LEU A 530 22.27 26.45 19.71
CA LEU A 530 21.85 25.29 20.50
C LEU A 530 22.71 25.08 21.76
N ASN A 531 23.79 25.86 21.91
CA ASN A 531 24.66 25.78 23.07
C ASN A 531 23.89 26.11 24.36
N GLY A 532 23.87 25.18 25.32
CA GLY A 532 23.19 25.33 26.61
C GLY A 532 21.90 24.51 26.75
N ILE A 533 21.45 23.83 25.69
CA ILE A 533 20.43 22.77 25.81
C ILE A 533 21.05 21.58 26.56
N PRO A 534 20.36 20.98 27.55
CA PRO A 534 20.90 19.84 28.29
C PRO A 534 21.25 18.63 27.41
N ASP A 535 22.34 17.93 27.75
CA ASP A 535 22.90 16.84 26.94
C ASP A 535 22.00 15.60 26.81
N HIS A 536 21.06 15.42 27.74
CA HIS A 536 20.11 14.31 27.72
C HIS A 536 18.98 14.49 26.69
N VAL A 537 18.76 15.71 26.20
CA VAL A 537 17.70 16.03 25.23
C VAL A 537 18.10 15.52 23.85
N HIS A 538 17.19 14.84 23.17
CA HIS A 538 17.38 14.41 21.79
C HIS A 538 17.01 15.55 20.83
N VAL A 539 18.00 16.26 20.29
CA VAL A 539 17.77 17.36 19.34
C VAL A 539 17.94 16.90 17.89
N CYS A 540 16.92 17.15 17.07
CA CYS A 540 16.93 16.99 15.61
C CYS A 540 16.86 18.37 14.95
N VAL A 541 17.81 18.73 14.11
CA VAL A 541 17.86 20.06 13.46
C VAL A 541 17.97 19.95 11.95
N ASP A 542 17.21 20.78 11.23
CA ASP A 542 17.14 20.83 9.77
C ASP A 542 17.23 22.26 9.23
N GLY A 543 18.00 22.42 8.14
CA GLY A 543 18.26 23.70 7.47
C GLY A 543 19.30 24.60 8.17
N VAL A 544 20.14 24.05 9.06
CA VAL A 544 21.06 24.84 9.91
C VAL A 544 22.47 24.97 9.30
N ASN A 545 23.15 26.10 9.52
CA ASN A 545 24.57 26.27 9.20
C ASN A 545 25.45 25.80 10.35
N VAL A 546 26.49 25.03 10.06
CA VAL A 546 27.46 24.57 11.05
C VAL A 546 28.59 25.59 11.15
N ASP A 547 28.48 26.51 12.11
CA ASP A 547 29.41 27.63 12.34
C ASP A 547 30.41 27.39 13.49
N GLY A 548 30.34 26.23 14.13
CA GLY A 548 31.20 25.84 15.24
C GLY A 548 30.83 24.45 15.79
N PRO A 549 31.41 24.05 16.94
CA PRO A 549 31.18 22.75 17.56
C PRO A 549 29.71 22.45 17.81
N VAL A 550 29.27 21.27 17.38
CA VAL A 550 27.91 20.77 17.55
C VAL A 550 27.72 20.26 19.00
N PRO A 551 26.73 20.76 19.74
CA PRO A 551 26.44 20.28 21.09
C PRO A 551 26.12 18.78 21.14
N PRO A 552 26.47 18.07 22.21
CA PRO A 552 26.24 16.62 22.34
C PRO A 552 24.75 16.23 22.43
N CYS A 553 23.85 17.19 22.71
CA CYS A 553 22.40 16.99 22.66
C CYS A 553 21.88 16.77 21.23
N VAL A 554 22.61 17.21 20.19
CA VAL A 554 22.22 17.00 18.79
C VAL A 554 22.51 15.57 18.38
N LYS A 555 21.46 14.81 18.04
CA LYS A 555 21.56 13.42 17.58
C LYS A 555 21.28 13.28 16.08
N GLU A 556 20.48 14.18 15.52
CA GLU A 556 20.15 14.23 14.09
C GLU A 556 20.44 15.64 13.55
N LEU A 557 21.33 15.76 12.56
CA LEU A 557 21.78 17.04 12.00
C LEU A 557 21.62 17.06 10.48
N HIS A 558 20.83 18.00 9.98
CA HIS A 558 20.66 18.27 8.57
C HIS A 558 21.16 19.71 8.31
N GLY A 559 22.41 19.80 7.85
CA GLY A 559 23.16 21.04 7.74
C GLY A 559 23.33 21.53 6.29
N LEU A 560 23.36 22.86 6.13
CA LEU A 560 23.79 23.55 4.92
C LEU A 560 25.22 24.07 5.12
N VAL A 561 26.13 23.75 4.22
CA VAL A 561 27.52 24.23 4.28
C VAL A 561 27.62 25.58 3.58
N LYS A 562 27.76 26.67 4.36
CA LYS A 562 27.87 28.05 3.87
C LYS A 562 29.24 28.66 4.19
N GLY A 563 30.31 27.92 3.95
CA GLY A 563 31.69 28.31 4.27
C GLY A 563 32.57 27.09 4.49
N GLU A 564 33.81 27.31 4.95
CA GLU A 564 34.71 26.24 5.38
C GLU A 564 34.08 25.45 6.53
N LEU A 565 34.08 24.12 6.41
CA LEU A 565 33.52 23.22 7.42
C LEU A 565 34.62 22.32 7.97
N HIS A 566 34.86 22.42 9.27
CA HIS A 566 35.70 21.46 9.99
C HIS A 566 34.82 20.35 10.55
N CYS A 567 35.01 19.12 10.07
CA CYS A 567 34.22 17.97 10.51
C CYS A 567 34.48 17.61 11.98
N GLU A 568 35.58 18.09 12.58
CA GLU A 568 35.86 18.03 14.03
C GLU A 568 34.77 18.66 14.88
N TRP A 569 34.08 19.66 14.34
CA TRP A 569 32.95 20.29 15.02
C TRP A 569 31.77 19.34 15.17
N ILE A 570 31.65 18.31 14.32
CA ILE A 570 30.55 17.37 14.34
C ILE A 570 30.92 16.18 15.24
N GLY A 571 30.63 16.31 16.53
CA GLY A 571 30.92 15.26 17.50
C GLY A 571 30.25 13.90 17.21
N PRO A 572 30.72 12.81 17.85
CA PRO A 572 30.23 11.44 17.64
C PRO A 572 28.78 11.22 18.13
N ALA A 573 28.24 12.14 18.93
CA ALA A 573 26.87 12.09 19.42
C ALA A 573 25.81 12.15 18.30
N VAL A 574 26.13 12.78 17.16
CA VAL A 574 25.24 12.90 16.01
C VAL A 574 25.22 11.56 15.26
N GLN A 575 24.14 10.80 15.33
CA GLN A 575 24.05 9.47 14.71
C GLN A 575 23.50 9.52 13.28
N SER A 576 22.69 10.55 12.97
CA SER A 576 22.15 10.83 11.64
C SER A 576 22.65 12.17 11.15
N LEU A 577 23.42 12.17 10.07
CA LEU A 577 24.03 13.36 9.49
C LEU A 577 23.65 13.51 8.01
N THR A 578 23.10 14.66 7.65
CA THR A 578 22.92 15.09 6.26
C THR A 578 23.61 16.43 6.07
N LEU A 579 24.50 16.54 5.08
CA LEU A 579 25.18 17.78 4.74
C LEU A 579 24.97 18.13 3.27
N HIS A 580 24.54 19.37 3.02
CA HIS A 580 24.39 19.93 1.68
C HIS A 580 25.46 21.00 1.43
N GLY A 581 26.42 20.68 0.58
CA GLY A 581 27.50 21.54 0.12
C GLY A 581 27.17 22.36 -1.12
N ARG A 582 28.17 23.14 -1.58
CA ARG A 582 28.11 23.94 -2.81
C ARG A 582 29.35 23.80 -3.71
N PHE A 583 30.15 22.73 -3.55
CA PHE A 583 31.47 22.50 -4.19
C PHE A 583 32.56 23.56 -3.95
N GLN A 584 32.17 24.82 -3.72
CA GLN A 584 33.04 26.00 -3.58
C GLN A 584 33.76 26.06 -2.23
N TYR A 585 33.29 25.30 -1.23
CA TYR A 585 33.82 25.35 0.12
C TYR A 585 34.47 24.02 0.50
N PRO A 586 35.74 24.03 0.94
CA PRO A 586 36.42 22.81 1.37
C PRO A 586 35.83 22.29 2.68
N MET A 587 35.79 20.96 2.80
CA MET A 587 35.48 20.25 4.03
C MET A 587 36.76 19.61 4.55
N HIS A 588 37.13 19.90 5.80
CA HIS A 588 38.34 19.36 6.41
C HIS A 588 38.00 18.22 7.37
N GLY A 589 38.79 17.15 7.33
CA GLY A 589 38.70 16.04 8.30
C GLY A 589 37.51 15.10 8.09
N ILE A 590 37.16 14.80 6.84
CA ILE A 590 35.97 14.00 6.49
C ILE A 590 35.98 12.60 7.12
N HIS A 591 37.17 12.04 7.39
CA HIS A 591 37.31 10.77 8.11
C HIS A 591 36.59 10.76 9.48
N LEU A 592 36.41 11.92 10.12
CA LEU A 592 35.70 12.07 11.40
C LEU A 592 34.17 11.89 11.28
N LEU A 593 33.65 11.81 10.07
CA LEU A 593 32.23 11.50 9.79
C LEU A 593 31.95 10.00 9.74
N SER A 594 32.97 9.16 9.99
CA SER A 594 32.85 7.71 10.13
C SER A 594 32.03 7.33 11.37
N ASP A 595 31.66 6.04 11.48
CA ASP A 595 30.94 5.47 12.64
C ASP A 595 29.50 5.98 12.85
N ARG A 596 28.81 6.34 11.76
CA ARG A 596 27.45 6.88 11.80
C ARG A 596 26.41 5.85 11.38
N GLN A 597 25.24 5.87 12.02
CA GLN A 597 24.08 5.09 11.57
C GLN A 597 23.61 5.54 10.19
N TYR A 598 23.60 6.86 9.96
CA TYR A 598 23.18 7.43 8.70
C TYR A 598 24.06 8.64 8.33
N LEU A 599 24.65 8.59 7.14
CA LEU A 599 25.43 9.67 6.54
C LEU A 599 24.92 9.98 5.15
N ARG A 600 24.53 11.23 4.89
CA ARG A 600 24.20 11.74 3.57
C ARG A 600 25.02 12.98 3.25
N LEU A 601 25.75 12.95 2.14
CA LEU A 601 26.50 14.08 1.62
C LEU A 601 25.95 14.45 0.24
N THR A 602 25.78 15.74 -0.01
CA THR A 602 25.23 16.25 -1.27
C THR A 602 26.05 17.44 -1.73
N SER A 603 26.60 17.41 -2.95
CA SER A 603 27.38 18.53 -3.51
C SER A 603 28.58 18.95 -2.66
N CYS A 604 29.22 17.96 -2.04
CA CYS A 604 30.41 18.10 -1.20
C CYS A 604 31.67 17.64 -1.94
N THR A 605 32.81 18.29 -1.64
CA THR A 605 34.15 17.86 -2.08
C THR A 605 34.77 16.97 -1.02
N LEU A 606 35.24 15.78 -1.42
CA LEU A 606 35.76 14.74 -0.54
C LEU A 606 37.25 14.48 -0.79
N ASP A 607 38.05 14.26 0.25
CA ASP A 607 39.50 14.04 0.14
C ASP A 607 40.05 12.91 1.03
N GLN A 608 39.18 12.21 1.79
CA GLN A 608 39.54 11.22 2.80
C GLN A 608 38.50 10.10 2.87
N ASP A 609 38.89 8.97 3.47
CA ASP A 609 38.08 7.75 3.56
C ASP A 609 36.99 7.82 4.63
N ILE A 610 35.86 7.15 4.37
CA ILE A 610 34.70 7.02 5.26
C ILE A 610 34.51 5.55 5.62
N ALA A 611 34.44 5.26 6.92
CA ALA A 611 34.35 3.89 7.41
C ALA A 611 33.21 3.66 8.41
N ARG A 612 32.83 2.37 8.56
CA ARG A 612 31.95 1.86 9.64
C ARG A 612 30.58 2.55 9.73
N CYS A 613 30.01 2.92 8.60
CA CYS A 613 28.67 3.50 8.54
C CYS A 613 27.61 2.43 8.26
N HIS A 614 26.48 2.44 8.96
CA HIS A 614 25.39 1.51 8.62
C HIS A 614 24.76 1.86 7.27
N ARG A 615 24.55 3.15 7.00
CA ARG A 615 24.12 3.65 5.69
C ARG A 615 24.83 4.94 5.31
N ALA A 616 25.44 4.95 4.13
CA ALA A 616 26.09 6.12 3.52
C ALA A 616 25.46 6.45 2.17
N SER A 617 25.20 7.73 1.91
CA SER A 617 24.56 8.22 0.68
C SER A 617 25.31 9.43 0.15
N LEU A 618 25.77 9.38 -1.09
CA LEU A 618 26.45 10.48 -1.76
C LEU A 618 25.66 10.86 -3.01
N HIS A 619 25.38 12.15 -3.16
CA HIS A 619 24.66 12.67 -4.32
C HIS A 619 25.42 13.86 -4.92
N SER A 620 25.78 13.77 -6.19
CA SER A 620 26.52 14.83 -6.89
C SER A 620 27.74 15.34 -6.11
N CYS A 621 28.55 14.46 -5.50
CA CYS A 621 29.81 14.81 -4.81
C CYS A 621 31.01 14.74 -5.76
N CYS A 622 32.15 15.33 -5.38
CA CYS A 622 33.40 15.22 -6.15
C CYS A 622 34.63 14.98 -5.25
N GLY A 623 35.77 14.62 -5.84
CA GLY A 623 37.04 14.45 -5.14
C GLY A 623 37.48 12.99 -4.99
N ARG A 624 38.20 12.64 -3.93
CA ARG A 624 38.80 11.31 -3.68
C ARG A 624 38.30 10.72 -2.35
N VAL A 625 37.69 9.53 -2.37
CA VAL A 625 37.13 8.88 -1.16
C VAL A 625 37.22 7.36 -1.21
N GLY A 626 37.62 6.73 -0.11
CA GLY A 626 37.50 5.30 0.13
C GLY A 626 36.34 4.97 1.05
N PHE A 627 35.77 3.78 0.88
CA PHE A 627 34.68 3.26 1.70
C PHE A 627 35.09 1.93 2.33
N THR A 628 34.94 1.81 3.65
CA THR A 628 35.27 0.56 4.37
C THR A 628 34.18 0.17 5.37
N SER A 629 33.78 -1.10 5.39
CA SER A 629 32.83 -1.68 6.35
C SER A 629 31.49 -0.91 6.39
N ILE A 630 30.82 -0.77 5.24
CA ILE A 630 29.54 -0.04 5.12
C ILE A 630 28.38 -1.00 4.91
N GLY A 631 27.31 -0.87 5.70
CA GLY A 631 26.11 -1.71 5.54
C GLY A 631 25.40 -1.46 4.21
N THR A 632 25.03 -0.21 3.92
CA THR A 632 24.43 0.18 2.63
C THR A 632 25.05 1.46 2.09
N LEU A 633 25.69 1.39 0.93
CA LEU A 633 26.25 2.53 0.20
C LEU A 633 25.35 2.91 -0.98
N LEU A 634 24.95 4.18 -1.05
CA LEU A 634 24.16 4.74 -2.15
C LEU A 634 24.96 5.84 -2.84
N LEU A 635 25.20 5.70 -4.14
CA LEU A 635 25.92 6.65 -4.97
C LEU A 635 24.96 7.13 -6.07
N ASP A 636 24.76 8.43 -6.21
CA ASP A 636 23.74 8.98 -7.12
C ASP A 636 24.27 10.20 -7.89
N GLU A 637 24.07 10.20 -9.21
CA GLU A 637 24.51 11.27 -10.12
C GLU A 637 26.01 11.60 -9.99
N LEU A 638 26.85 10.57 -10.13
CA LEU A 638 28.30 10.63 -9.94
C LEU A 638 29.06 10.04 -11.14
N THR A 639 30.25 10.55 -11.44
CA THR A 639 31.22 9.86 -12.29
C THR A 639 32.22 9.13 -11.41
N VAL A 640 32.25 7.80 -11.48
CA VAL A 640 33.11 6.93 -10.65
C VAL A 640 34.36 6.54 -11.43
N ARG A 641 35.53 6.76 -10.82
CA ARG A 641 36.84 6.34 -11.34
C ARG A 641 37.65 5.65 -10.25
N ALA A 642 38.46 4.63 -10.58
CA ALA A 642 39.40 4.11 -9.59
C ALA A 642 40.55 5.12 -9.40
N ALA A 643 40.99 5.33 -8.16
CA ALA A 643 42.14 6.19 -7.91
C ALA A 643 43.46 5.43 -8.13
N PRO A 644 44.48 6.01 -8.78
CA PRO A 644 45.80 5.38 -8.85
C PRO A 644 46.40 5.24 -7.44
N ALA A 645 47.09 4.11 -7.21
CA ALA A 645 47.62 3.68 -5.91
C ALA A 645 48.77 4.53 -5.33
N GLN A 646 49.09 5.70 -5.91
CA GLN A 646 50.19 6.55 -5.46
C GLN A 646 49.69 7.88 -4.87
N HIS A 647 50.17 8.18 -3.66
CA HIS A 647 50.16 9.53 -3.09
C HIS A 647 51.02 10.45 -3.96
N VAL A 648 50.41 11.15 -4.90
CA VAL A 648 51.01 12.36 -5.47
C VAL A 648 50.38 13.53 -4.73
N PRO A 649 51.14 14.35 -3.98
CA PRO A 649 50.63 15.59 -3.43
C PRO A 649 50.15 16.45 -4.60
N ILE A 650 48.94 17.00 -4.52
CA ILE A 650 48.43 17.96 -5.51
C ILE A 650 49.21 19.26 -5.32
N ILE A 651 50.42 19.32 -5.88
CA ILE A 651 50.98 20.59 -6.35
C ILE A 651 50.41 20.73 -7.75
N ALA A 652 49.44 21.63 -7.90
CA ALA A 652 48.90 21.96 -9.21
C ALA A 652 50.02 22.48 -10.12
N PRO A 653 50.10 22.00 -11.37
CA PRO A 653 50.30 22.87 -12.49
C PRO A 653 48.95 22.97 -13.22
N SER A 654 48.43 24.18 -13.21
CA SER A 654 47.47 24.69 -14.18
C SER A 654 47.64 24.02 -15.55
N ASN A 655 46.55 23.45 -16.08
CA ASN A 655 46.35 22.93 -17.45
C ASN A 655 46.19 21.41 -17.63
N VAL A 656 45.60 20.69 -16.66
CA VAL A 656 44.91 19.43 -16.94
C VAL A 656 43.42 19.66 -16.77
N VAL A 657 42.67 19.33 -17.82
CA VAL A 657 41.21 19.45 -17.99
C VAL A 657 40.48 19.38 -16.64
N SER A 658 39.90 20.50 -16.23
CA SER A 658 39.08 20.59 -15.02
C SER A 658 37.98 19.53 -15.10
N ASP A 659 38.10 18.51 -14.25
CA ASP A 659 37.04 17.54 -14.00
C ASP A 659 35.74 18.31 -13.73
N GLY A 660 34.70 18.01 -14.52
CA GLY A 660 33.41 18.66 -14.35
C GLY A 660 32.82 18.43 -12.94
N PRO A 661 31.83 19.25 -12.52
CA PRO A 661 31.10 19.00 -11.29
C PRO A 661 30.55 17.56 -11.30
N GLY A 662 30.87 16.78 -10.25
CA GLY A 662 30.41 15.39 -10.08
C GLY A 662 31.42 14.27 -10.39
N SER A 663 32.70 14.57 -10.62
CA SER A 663 33.76 13.54 -10.73
C SER A 663 34.25 13.07 -9.36
N LEU A 664 34.02 11.80 -9.02
CA LEU A 664 34.42 11.17 -7.77
C LEU A 664 35.36 9.99 -8.05
N SER A 665 36.60 10.11 -7.59
CA SER A 665 37.60 9.05 -7.62
C SER A 665 37.48 8.19 -6.35
N ILE A 666 37.07 6.93 -6.52
CA ILE A 666 36.96 5.98 -5.42
C ILE A 666 38.30 5.26 -5.27
N THR A 667 38.95 5.42 -4.11
CA THR A 667 40.25 4.78 -3.82
C THR A 667 40.11 3.28 -3.56
N GLY A 668 38.98 2.88 -3.02
CA GLY A 668 38.62 1.51 -2.76
C GLY A 668 37.31 1.45 -1.98
N CYS A 669 36.51 0.43 -2.24
CA CYS A 669 35.24 0.16 -1.59
C CYS A 669 35.31 -1.28 -1.08
N ARG A 670 35.49 -1.45 0.23
CA ARG A 670 35.77 -2.73 0.90
C ARG A 670 34.72 -3.05 1.94
N GLU A 671 34.35 -4.34 2.04
CA GLU A 671 33.41 -4.85 3.04
C GLU A 671 32.07 -4.11 3.04
N VAL A 672 31.48 -3.95 1.85
CA VAL A 672 30.18 -3.29 1.70
C VAL A 672 29.10 -4.32 1.45
N PHE A 673 28.08 -4.38 2.31
CA PHE A 673 27.04 -5.40 2.19
C PHE A 673 26.11 -5.12 0.99
N ASN A 674 25.57 -3.90 0.90
CA ASN A 674 24.76 -3.46 -0.26
C ASN A 674 25.33 -2.17 -0.85
N CYS A 675 25.66 -2.17 -2.14
CA CYS A 675 26.07 -0.98 -2.89
C CYS A 675 25.05 -0.70 -4.02
N HIS A 676 24.51 0.52 -4.08
CA HIS A 676 23.56 0.93 -5.11
C HIS A 676 24.06 2.18 -5.81
N LEU A 677 24.24 2.08 -7.13
CA LEU A 677 24.60 3.20 -7.98
C LEU A 677 23.38 3.58 -8.81
N HIS A 678 23.06 4.87 -8.82
CA HIS A 678 21.96 5.44 -9.60
C HIS A 678 22.45 6.57 -10.49
N LYS A 679 22.12 6.53 -11.79
CA LYS A 679 22.53 7.56 -12.77
C LYS A 679 24.03 7.88 -12.74
N CYS A 680 24.87 6.89 -12.44
CA CYS A 680 26.33 7.07 -12.38
C CYS A 680 26.97 6.75 -13.74
N ALA A 681 28.03 7.47 -14.10
CA ALA A 681 28.96 7.09 -15.16
C ALA A 681 30.15 6.36 -14.54
N ILE A 682 30.37 5.09 -14.87
CA ILE A 682 31.40 4.25 -14.25
C ILE A 682 32.48 3.98 -15.30
N LEU A 683 33.69 4.48 -15.07
CA LEU A 683 34.81 4.26 -15.98
C LEU A 683 35.54 2.96 -15.70
N GLU A 684 35.70 2.62 -14.41
CA GLU A 684 36.46 1.45 -13.95
C GLU A 684 35.78 0.82 -12.72
N PHE A 685 35.78 -0.51 -12.66
CA PHE A 685 35.16 -1.28 -11.58
C PHE A 685 36.15 -1.79 -10.52
N ASP A 686 37.46 -1.66 -10.75
CA ASP A 686 38.54 -2.17 -9.88
C ASP A 686 38.47 -1.67 -8.44
N CYS A 687 37.80 -0.53 -8.23
CA CYS A 687 37.60 0.05 -6.90
C CYS A 687 36.61 -0.73 -6.02
N PHE A 688 35.77 -1.61 -6.58
CA PHE A 688 34.76 -2.36 -5.85
C PHE A 688 35.27 -3.76 -5.48
N GLN A 689 35.61 -3.98 -4.21
CA GLN A 689 36.16 -5.25 -3.73
C GLN A 689 35.40 -5.76 -2.49
N GLY A 690 35.00 -7.03 -2.48
CA GLY A 690 34.31 -7.61 -1.31
C GLY A 690 32.93 -7.00 -1.07
N ILE A 691 32.15 -6.81 -2.14
CA ILE A 691 30.78 -6.30 -2.07
C ILE A 691 29.80 -7.47 -2.17
N GLN A 692 28.90 -7.64 -1.20
CA GLN A 692 27.97 -8.77 -1.26
C GLN A 692 26.89 -8.58 -2.35
N ARG A 693 26.37 -7.35 -2.50
CA ARG A 693 25.38 -7.02 -3.52
C ARG A 693 25.63 -5.64 -4.13
N LEU A 694 25.82 -5.61 -5.44
CA LEU A 694 25.95 -4.40 -6.26
C LEU A 694 24.68 -4.22 -7.10
N VAL A 695 24.05 -3.05 -7.06
CA VAL A 695 22.89 -2.71 -7.88
C VAL A 695 23.26 -1.50 -8.72
N LEU A 696 23.14 -1.63 -10.04
CA LEU A 696 23.36 -0.55 -11.01
C LEU A 696 22.01 -0.20 -11.64
N GLN A 697 21.55 1.03 -11.45
CA GLN A 697 20.27 1.50 -11.98
C GLN A 697 20.44 2.78 -12.79
N SER A 698 20.11 2.75 -14.08
CA SER A 698 20.30 3.89 -14.99
C SER A 698 21.75 4.37 -15.09
N CYS A 699 22.73 3.48 -14.87
CA CYS A 699 24.16 3.80 -14.95
C CYS A 699 24.70 3.63 -16.38
N ALA A 700 25.80 4.34 -16.69
CA ALA A 700 26.50 4.27 -17.97
C ALA A 700 27.91 3.66 -17.77
N PHE A 701 28.25 2.61 -18.52
CA PHE A 701 29.58 1.94 -18.50
C PHE A 701 29.79 1.05 -19.72
N ASP A 702 31.05 0.88 -20.15
CA ASP A 702 31.38 0.16 -21.39
C ASP A 702 31.82 -1.29 -21.18
N ASN A 703 32.41 -1.62 -20.03
CA ASN A 703 32.82 -2.98 -19.69
C ASN A 703 32.64 -3.24 -18.19
N MET A 704 32.54 -4.51 -17.79
CA MET A 704 32.44 -4.93 -16.38
C MET A 704 33.72 -5.66 -15.90
N HIS A 705 34.83 -5.46 -16.60
CA HIS A 705 36.11 -6.05 -16.20
C HIS A 705 36.59 -5.35 -14.91
N GLY A 706 37.09 -6.13 -13.95
CA GLY A 706 37.53 -5.61 -12.65
C GLY A 706 36.62 -5.91 -11.44
N LEU A 707 35.43 -6.47 -11.67
CA LEU A 707 34.55 -6.94 -10.58
C LEU A 707 35.10 -8.25 -10.00
N SER A 708 35.89 -8.17 -8.94
CA SER A 708 36.35 -9.33 -8.17
C SER A 708 35.61 -9.42 -6.83
N ASP A 709 35.24 -10.62 -6.41
CA ASP A 709 34.63 -10.91 -5.10
C ASP A 709 33.29 -10.21 -4.85
N ILE A 710 32.36 -10.32 -5.80
CA ILE A 710 30.99 -9.83 -5.67
C ILE A 710 29.98 -10.96 -5.64
N GLY A 711 29.14 -11.01 -4.61
CA GLY A 711 28.13 -12.07 -4.46
C GLY A 711 26.99 -11.96 -5.49
N CYS A 712 26.53 -10.74 -5.76
CA CYS A 712 25.40 -10.48 -6.66
C CYS A 712 25.52 -9.10 -7.34
N VAL A 713 25.31 -9.05 -8.66
CA VAL A 713 25.18 -7.80 -9.44
C VAL A 713 23.79 -7.74 -10.06
N VAL A 714 23.10 -6.61 -9.90
CA VAL A 714 21.79 -6.36 -10.50
C VAL A 714 21.89 -5.17 -11.44
N LEU A 715 21.62 -5.39 -12.72
CA LEU A 715 21.58 -4.36 -13.77
C LEU A 715 20.12 -3.97 -14.04
N ARG A 716 19.83 -2.68 -14.06
CA ARG A 716 18.51 -2.13 -14.41
C ARG A 716 18.67 -0.87 -15.24
N ASN A 717 18.18 -0.90 -16.48
CA ASN A 717 18.13 0.26 -17.35
C ASN A 717 19.51 0.91 -17.57
N CYS A 718 20.59 0.11 -17.63
CA CYS A 718 21.96 0.60 -17.82
C CYS A 718 22.31 0.74 -19.30
N TYR A 719 23.26 1.62 -19.62
CA TYR A 719 23.67 1.94 -21.00
C TYR A 719 25.19 1.96 -21.15
N SER A 720 25.68 1.97 -22.39
CA SER A 720 27.08 2.30 -22.67
C SER A 720 27.38 3.78 -22.41
N THR A 721 28.64 4.14 -22.17
CA THR A 721 29.04 5.52 -21.84
C THR A 721 28.70 6.51 -22.97
N ASN A 722 28.69 6.04 -24.20
CA ASN A 722 28.30 6.76 -25.41
C ASN A 722 26.81 6.67 -25.76
N TYR A 723 25.98 6.02 -24.93
CA TYR A 723 24.55 5.79 -25.14
C TYR A 723 24.18 5.04 -26.44
N HIS A 724 25.14 4.39 -27.11
CA HIS A 724 24.88 3.64 -28.34
C HIS A 724 24.10 2.34 -28.11
N TRP A 725 24.20 1.73 -26.93
CA TRP A 725 23.49 0.49 -26.64
C TRP A 725 23.11 0.37 -25.16
N ARG A 726 22.16 -0.52 -24.88
CA ARG A 726 21.56 -0.74 -23.55
C ARG A 726 21.92 -2.13 -23.03
N TRP A 727 22.38 -2.19 -21.79
CA TRP A 727 22.60 -3.46 -21.07
C TRP A 727 21.25 -4.11 -20.70
N PRO A 728 21.15 -5.45 -20.74
CA PRO A 728 19.93 -6.15 -20.34
C PRO A 728 19.65 -5.96 -18.84
N ASP A 729 18.37 -5.93 -18.49
CA ASP A 729 17.95 -5.91 -17.09
C ASP A 729 18.10 -7.33 -16.51
N VAL A 730 19.19 -7.59 -15.78
CA VAL A 730 19.57 -8.93 -15.30
C VAL A 730 20.05 -8.91 -13.86
N SER A 731 19.91 -10.02 -13.15
CA SER A 731 20.52 -10.25 -11.84
C SER A 731 21.50 -11.43 -11.95
N LEU A 732 22.78 -11.17 -11.77
CA LEU A 732 23.88 -12.14 -11.85
C LEU A 732 24.30 -12.47 -10.41
N VAL A 733 24.26 -13.75 -10.03
CA VAL A 733 24.64 -14.23 -8.69
C VAL A 733 25.77 -15.23 -8.84
N ASN A 734 26.88 -15.03 -8.13
CA ASN A 734 28.08 -15.90 -8.16
C ASN A 734 28.57 -16.25 -9.58
N ARG A 735 28.43 -15.31 -10.53
CA ARG A 735 28.82 -15.48 -11.93
C ARG A 735 29.54 -14.20 -12.37
N PHE A 736 30.84 -14.12 -12.10
CA PHE A 736 31.73 -13.09 -12.62
C PHE A 736 32.99 -13.72 -13.17
#